data_AF-S3BNZ3-F1
#
_entry.id   AF-S3BNZ3-F1
#
_cell.length_a   1.000
_cell.length_b   1.000
_cell.length_c   1.000
_cell.angle_alpha   90.00
_cell.angle_beta   90.00
_cell.angle_gamma   90.00
#
_symmetry.space_group_name_H-M   'P 1'
#
loop_
_entity.id
_entity.type
_entity.pdbx_description
1 polymer ?
#
loop_
_entity_poly.entity_id
_entity_poly.type
_entity_poly.pdbx_seq_one_letter_code
_entity_poly.pdbx_strand_id
1 'polypeptide(L)'
;MLWLIAVHFAAACCAPPLVRRLGRRAFWALAAAPAAAAIWAAVHYRTVADGGELREHTEWIGSLGVSLALRCDALALEMVLIAGGIGALVMIYCAGYFADDEPRLGAFAGSLTAFAGAMFGLVLADDLIVLYVLWELTTVFSFLLIGHDPERRTNRRAALQALLVTTLGGLVMLVGFLMLGHAAGTFRISRLLADPPDSSALVAAGLVLVLAGALSKSAVWPFSFWLPGAMAAPTPVSAYLHAAAMVKAGVYLVARFAPAFADVTPWRAVVLLLGSVTMLLGGWRALRETDLKRLLAFGTVSQLGFLTLLAGDGTRDAELAGTAMILAHALFKASLFLVVGAIDHLTGTRDLERLSGLGRALPTLCAVACAAGLSMAGLPPLLGFAAKEAAVSALLHGDTAETWALAAVIAGSALTVAYTLRFLWGAFATKRNPAPPLRPVPVPAGTTTGALLLMPPLLCAFAGLLLGPAAPWLDPLLARHAETAPGGAAPFHLELWHGWGPALGLSALSWLLGAALHLARRPLAAAGDRLSQVDGDQVFARSLWGLERLSLQVTGSVQRGSLPVYLGTALVVLLGFETAQLLAGRPWATAGPVRWYDSVPQLVVAIGVAAVAVLCVLARQRMKAAVLAGVTGYGAGLLYVLHGAPDLALTQFAVETVSLTVFVLVLRRLPARFPDSSRTWRLRRGLQVVFSVAAGGLVAALLVFSLAARSGPAAGPQLLPATAHEGVRNVVATTLVDLRAWDTMGESAVLAAAAVGVTSLVYLRRRARVPVAQPVPGSEGPGGGRPPAPVVGPGAPPGSAAAESAAGSASMALDRDAGAQAPEPPGPAGRWDAWKQPVRLGTRPHGSPVAPRRTWLAASSTLAPEGRSVMFEVVARLVFHPILVLSLYLLFSAENLPGGGFTAGLVAGLALAVRYLAGGRLELAAAAPVDAGFLLGLGLLILTGTGLAGLWLGGSVLASGKVTGEIWLAGHFHAASPVLFDSGVYLLVVGVVLDVLRSLGSEIDRRMERDRARQAAEEEDQRERRARQGGGASGGDTSGGGASGGGASPGGGPQDGGGPQGGGASPGGGRHGGGGPQDAGWQDGGAQGGAPQGEGRSSGGGTQGGTPQDGGAPQGSDGRQGGGASPGGASDGGGPQGGGGPEGDGPQDGGPQGGSPREGGGPQGRGPHGGTPPEGRGPQDGSPQDGRGPEGGSPRDGRGPEGGAPRDGGGPHGGAPHGGAPQDDSGPQGNHGPQGGRGPQGGGG
;
A
#
# COMPACT_ATOMS: atom_id res chain seq x y z
N MET A 1 4.34 5.08 -40.41
CA MET A 1 4.63 4.13 -39.31
C MET A 1 3.52 4.17 -38.27
N LEU A 2 3.21 5.33 -37.66
CA LEU A 2 2.23 5.43 -36.55
C LEU A 2 0.86 4.82 -36.87
N TRP A 3 0.33 5.03 -38.09
CA TRP A 3 -0.92 4.40 -38.53
C TRP A 3 -0.89 2.86 -38.53
N LEU A 4 0.25 2.23 -38.86
CA LEU A 4 0.37 0.77 -38.80
C LEU A 4 0.37 0.26 -37.36
N ILE A 5 0.95 1.01 -36.41
CA ILE A 5 0.86 0.71 -34.98
C ILE A 5 -0.61 0.79 -34.53
N ALA A 6 -1.31 1.87 -34.89
CA ALA A 6 -2.73 2.06 -34.58
C ALA A 6 -3.62 0.95 -35.16
N VAL A 7 -3.36 0.49 -36.40
CA VAL A 7 -4.08 -0.63 -37.04
C VAL A 7 -3.92 -1.94 -36.26
N HIS A 8 -2.75 -2.23 -35.70
CA HIS A 8 -2.57 -3.43 -34.85
C HIS A 8 -3.43 -3.36 -33.58
N PHE A 9 -3.43 -2.23 -32.87
CA PHE A 9 -4.24 -2.08 -31.66
C PHE A 9 -5.74 -2.03 -31.96
N ALA A 10 -6.16 -1.42 -33.07
CA ALA A 10 -7.55 -1.47 -33.55
C ALA A 10 -7.97 -2.92 -33.87
N ALA A 11 -7.16 -3.67 -34.61
CA ALA A 11 -7.40 -5.08 -34.92
C ALA A 11 -7.47 -5.94 -33.64
N ALA A 12 -6.62 -5.67 -32.65
CA ALA A 12 -6.65 -6.33 -31.35
C ALA A 12 -7.96 -6.08 -30.59
N CYS A 13 -8.44 -4.83 -30.54
CA CYS A 13 -9.74 -4.48 -29.96
C CYS A 13 -10.92 -5.11 -30.72
N CYS A 14 -10.79 -5.27 -32.04
CA CYS A 14 -11.77 -5.97 -32.87
C CYS A 14 -11.69 -7.51 -32.80
N ALA A 15 -10.64 -8.10 -32.22
CA ALA A 15 -10.46 -9.55 -32.21
C ALA A 15 -11.57 -10.32 -31.46
N PRO A 16 -12.05 -9.90 -30.26
CA PRO A 16 -13.18 -10.57 -29.61
C PRO A 16 -14.49 -10.60 -30.43
N PRO A 17 -15.00 -9.49 -31.02
CA PRO A 17 -16.18 -9.56 -31.88
C PRO A 17 -15.93 -10.26 -33.23
N LEU A 18 -14.70 -10.24 -33.76
CA LEU A 18 -14.35 -11.01 -34.96
C LEU A 18 -14.37 -12.52 -34.69
N VAL A 19 -13.74 -13.00 -33.60
CA VAL A 19 -13.77 -14.42 -33.22
C VAL A 19 -15.20 -14.87 -32.89
N ARG A 20 -16.03 -14.03 -32.25
CA ARG A 20 -17.45 -14.32 -32.03
C ARG A 20 -18.31 -14.44 -33.31
N ARG A 21 -17.83 -13.95 -34.46
CA ARG A 21 -18.53 -14.00 -35.76
C ARG A 21 -17.94 -15.02 -36.74
N LEU A 22 -16.64 -15.27 -36.67
CA LEU A 22 -15.88 -16.06 -37.65
C LEU A 22 -15.18 -17.27 -37.04
N GLY A 23 -15.28 -17.48 -35.72
CA GLY A 23 -14.52 -18.48 -34.99
C GLY A 23 -13.00 -18.27 -35.18
N ARG A 24 -12.27 -19.37 -35.31
CA ARG A 24 -10.84 -19.36 -35.65
C ARG A 24 -10.51 -18.78 -37.02
N ARG A 25 -11.51 -18.60 -37.92
CA ARG A 25 -11.27 -17.90 -39.20
C ARG A 25 -11.02 -16.41 -39.00
N ALA A 26 -11.31 -15.83 -37.83
CA ALA A 26 -10.92 -14.47 -37.49
C ALA A 26 -9.40 -14.23 -37.56
N PHE A 27 -8.58 -15.25 -37.31
CA PHE A 27 -7.12 -15.13 -37.41
C PHE A 27 -6.63 -14.75 -38.80
N TRP A 28 -7.37 -15.07 -39.88
CA TRP A 28 -7.04 -14.61 -41.23
C TRP A 28 -7.13 -13.08 -41.37
N ALA A 29 -8.18 -12.48 -40.80
CA ALA A 29 -8.35 -11.03 -40.79
C ALA A 29 -7.32 -10.35 -39.87
N LEU A 30 -7.00 -10.97 -38.73
CA LEU A 30 -6.01 -10.45 -37.79
C LEU A 30 -4.56 -10.58 -38.31
N ALA A 31 -4.28 -11.58 -39.15
CA ALA A 31 -2.99 -11.72 -39.85
C ALA A 31 -2.69 -10.54 -40.80
N ALA A 32 -3.72 -9.84 -41.29
CA ALA A 32 -3.55 -8.72 -42.22
C ALA A 32 -2.77 -7.54 -41.61
N ALA A 33 -2.85 -7.30 -40.30
CA ALA A 33 -2.10 -6.22 -39.64
C ALA A 33 -0.56 -6.46 -39.64
N PRO A 34 -0.03 -7.59 -39.12
CA PRO A 34 1.39 -7.87 -39.19
C PRO A 34 1.87 -8.16 -40.63
N ALA A 35 1.01 -8.69 -41.50
CA ALA A 35 1.31 -8.81 -42.93
C ALA A 35 1.49 -7.43 -43.60
N ALA A 36 0.64 -6.44 -43.28
CA ALA A 36 0.77 -5.08 -43.79
C ALA A 36 2.07 -4.40 -43.32
N ALA A 37 2.52 -4.66 -42.08
CA ALA A 37 3.83 -4.20 -41.60
C ALA A 37 5.00 -4.85 -42.38
N ALA A 38 4.94 -6.15 -42.62
CA ALA A 38 5.96 -6.86 -43.41
C ALA A 38 6.00 -6.41 -44.88
N ILE A 39 4.84 -6.23 -45.51
CA ILE A 39 4.71 -5.71 -46.89
C ILE A 39 5.23 -4.27 -46.95
N TRP A 40 4.88 -3.43 -45.97
CA TRP A 40 5.38 -2.06 -45.89
C TRP A 40 6.91 -2.02 -45.79
N ALA A 41 7.53 -2.85 -44.94
CA ALA A 41 8.99 -2.93 -44.87
C ALA A 41 9.63 -3.47 -46.17
N ALA A 42 9.03 -4.48 -46.80
CA ALA A 42 9.51 -5.02 -48.08
C ALA A 42 9.47 -3.98 -49.22
N VAL A 43 8.45 -3.10 -49.24
CA VAL A 43 8.36 -1.98 -50.19
C VAL A 43 9.47 -0.96 -49.98
N HIS A 44 9.85 -0.68 -48.73
CA HIS A 44 10.90 0.30 -48.39
C HIS A 44 12.31 -0.30 -48.30
N TYR A 45 12.49 -1.57 -48.63
CA TYR A 45 13.78 -2.28 -48.57
C TYR A 45 14.91 -1.53 -49.25
N ARG A 46 14.69 -1.10 -50.51
CA ARG A 46 15.70 -0.36 -51.28
C ARG A 46 16.05 0.97 -50.61
N THR A 47 15.06 1.76 -50.22
CA THR A 47 15.26 3.05 -49.55
C THR A 47 16.19 2.96 -48.34
N VAL A 48 16.16 1.85 -47.59
CA VAL A 48 17.04 1.63 -46.43
C VAL A 48 18.38 1.01 -46.81
N ALA A 49 18.42 0.01 -47.70
CA ALA A 49 19.67 -0.59 -48.19
C ALA A 49 20.55 0.41 -48.97
N ASP A 50 19.92 1.35 -49.68
CA ASP A 50 20.57 2.46 -50.39
C ASP A 50 21.11 3.55 -49.43
N GLY A 51 20.92 3.38 -48.10
CA GLY A 51 21.45 4.28 -47.05
C GLY A 51 20.49 5.35 -46.54
N GLY A 52 19.21 5.30 -46.93
CA GLY A 52 18.17 6.19 -46.41
C GLY A 52 17.51 5.68 -45.13
N GLU A 53 16.69 6.54 -44.51
CA GLU A 53 15.91 6.19 -43.33
C GLU A 53 14.50 6.79 -43.41
N LEU A 54 13.52 6.10 -42.82
CA LEU A 54 12.18 6.65 -42.64
C LEU A 54 12.06 7.20 -41.22
N ARG A 55 11.63 8.47 -41.08
CA ARG A 55 11.51 9.15 -39.78
C ARG A 55 10.13 9.79 -39.66
N GLU A 56 9.40 9.45 -38.61
CA GLU A 56 8.17 10.15 -38.19
C GLU A 56 8.40 10.74 -36.78
N HIS A 57 7.85 11.92 -36.52
CA HIS A 57 8.01 12.60 -35.25
C HIS A 57 6.74 13.35 -34.89
N THR A 58 6.27 13.14 -33.66
CA THR A 58 5.17 13.92 -33.08
C THR A 58 5.49 14.15 -31.61
N GLU A 59 5.33 15.38 -31.13
CA GLU A 59 5.51 15.70 -29.72
C GLU A 59 4.44 14.98 -28.88
N TRP A 60 4.80 14.47 -27.70
CA TRP A 60 3.84 13.79 -26.81
C TRP A 60 3.79 14.42 -25.42
N ILE A 61 4.95 14.65 -24.79
CA ILE A 61 5.05 15.32 -23.49
C ILE A 61 6.25 16.27 -23.53
N GLY A 62 6.08 17.43 -24.18
CA GLY A 62 7.14 18.43 -24.37
C GLY A 62 7.80 18.90 -23.08
N SER A 63 7.03 19.03 -21.99
CA SER A 63 7.55 19.40 -20.66
C SER A 63 8.51 18.37 -20.03
N LEU A 64 8.60 17.16 -20.60
CA LEU A 64 9.58 16.12 -20.22
C LEU A 64 10.57 15.82 -21.36
N GLY A 65 10.50 16.54 -22.48
CA GLY A 65 11.30 16.26 -23.68
C GLY A 65 10.96 14.95 -24.40
N VAL A 66 9.79 14.35 -24.12
CA VAL A 66 9.39 13.04 -24.65
C VAL A 66 8.57 13.19 -25.93
N SER A 67 8.95 12.45 -26.96
CA SER A 67 8.34 12.51 -28.29
C SER A 67 7.97 11.13 -28.82
N LEU A 68 6.85 11.02 -29.52
CA LEU A 68 6.52 9.87 -30.37
C LEU A 68 7.39 9.92 -31.63
N ALA A 69 8.66 9.58 -31.43
CA ALA A 69 9.68 9.45 -32.46
C ALA A 69 9.74 8.01 -32.97
N LEU A 70 9.56 7.85 -34.29
CA LEU A 70 9.67 6.58 -34.98
C LEU A 70 10.74 6.66 -36.07
N ARG A 71 11.67 5.71 -36.09
CA ARG A 71 12.78 5.61 -37.06
C ARG A 71 12.83 4.18 -37.62
N CYS A 72 12.89 4.07 -38.94
CA CYS A 72 13.15 2.82 -39.64
C CYS A 72 14.47 2.97 -40.42
N ASP A 73 15.50 2.33 -39.88
CA ASP A 73 16.83 2.12 -40.45
C ASP A 73 17.08 0.61 -40.61
N ALA A 74 18.30 0.18 -40.97
CA ALA A 74 18.58 -1.20 -41.37
C ALA A 74 18.16 -2.26 -40.33
N LEU A 75 18.60 -2.10 -39.07
CA LEU A 75 18.25 -3.01 -37.97
C LEU A 75 16.75 -3.01 -37.68
N ALA A 76 16.14 -1.83 -37.67
CA ALA A 76 14.70 -1.68 -37.46
C ALA A 76 13.90 -2.38 -38.58
N LEU A 77 14.32 -2.24 -39.85
CA LEU A 77 13.66 -2.86 -41.00
C LEU A 77 13.75 -4.38 -40.97
N GLU A 78 14.92 -4.96 -40.66
CA GLU A 78 15.09 -6.40 -40.46
C GLU A 78 14.12 -6.92 -39.38
N MET A 79 14.09 -6.24 -38.24
CA MET A 79 13.22 -6.59 -37.13
C MET A 79 11.71 -6.42 -37.44
N VAL A 80 11.32 -5.44 -38.27
CA VAL A 80 9.94 -5.31 -38.76
C VAL A 80 9.57 -6.46 -39.71
N LEU A 81 10.46 -6.84 -40.63
CA LEU A 81 10.24 -7.98 -41.54
C LEU A 81 10.09 -9.29 -40.75
N ILE A 82 10.91 -9.50 -39.73
CA ILE A 82 10.85 -10.66 -38.83
C ILE A 82 9.56 -10.66 -37.99
N ALA A 83 9.28 -9.56 -37.29
CA ALA A 83 8.13 -9.47 -36.38
C ALA A 83 6.79 -9.45 -37.14
N GLY A 84 6.70 -8.77 -38.28
CA GLY A 84 5.51 -8.76 -39.13
C GLY A 84 5.33 -10.08 -39.89
N GLY A 85 6.37 -10.55 -40.58
CA GLY A 85 6.29 -11.73 -41.45
C GLY A 85 5.98 -13.01 -40.67
N ILE A 86 6.76 -13.29 -39.61
CA ILE A 86 6.52 -14.46 -38.77
C ILE A 86 5.24 -14.26 -37.93
N GLY A 87 4.89 -13.03 -37.56
CA GLY A 87 3.63 -12.71 -36.90
C GLY A 87 2.41 -13.10 -37.73
N ALA A 88 2.40 -12.74 -39.02
CA ALA A 88 1.35 -13.14 -39.97
C ALA A 88 1.29 -14.66 -40.16
N LEU A 89 2.45 -15.33 -40.33
CA LEU A 89 2.52 -16.79 -40.47
C LEU A 89 2.02 -17.52 -39.21
N VAL A 90 2.31 -17.01 -38.01
CA VAL A 90 1.79 -17.56 -36.75
C VAL A 90 0.28 -17.33 -36.61
N MET A 91 -0.25 -16.17 -37.01
CA MET A 91 -1.70 -15.94 -37.04
C MET A 91 -2.40 -16.93 -37.98
N ILE A 92 -1.89 -17.13 -39.19
CA ILE A 92 -2.42 -18.12 -40.14
C ILE A 92 -2.39 -19.54 -39.54
N TYR A 93 -1.30 -19.90 -38.86
CA TYR A 93 -1.17 -21.17 -38.16
C TYR A 93 -2.20 -21.34 -37.02
N CYS A 94 -2.53 -20.28 -36.27
CA CYS A 94 -3.56 -20.32 -35.22
C CYS A 94 -4.94 -20.77 -35.75
N ALA A 95 -5.30 -20.46 -36.99
CA ALA A 95 -6.55 -20.90 -37.61
C ALA A 95 -6.60 -22.44 -37.83
N GLY A 96 -5.44 -23.09 -38.00
CA GLY A 96 -5.31 -24.55 -38.07
C GLY A 96 -5.14 -25.21 -36.69
N TYR A 97 -4.52 -24.53 -35.74
CA TYR A 97 -4.14 -25.09 -34.44
C TYR A 97 -5.25 -25.12 -33.39
N PHE A 98 -6.09 -24.08 -33.34
CA PHE A 98 -7.19 -23.99 -32.35
C PHE A 98 -8.50 -24.54 -32.90
N ALA A 99 -9.39 -24.96 -31.99
CA ALA A 99 -10.78 -25.26 -32.29
C ALA A 99 -11.66 -24.00 -32.11
N ASP A 100 -12.90 -24.05 -32.60
CA ASP A 100 -13.83 -22.91 -32.57
C ASP A 100 -14.51 -22.71 -31.20
N ASP A 101 -14.42 -23.71 -30.32
CA ASP A 101 -14.93 -23.76 -28.94
C ASP A 101 -13.87 -23.45 -27.86
N GLU A 102 -12.63 -23.15 -28.26
CA GLU A 102 -11.51 -22.87 -27.34
C GLU A 102 -11.84 -21.70 -26.36
N PRO A 103 -11.76 -21.92 -25.03
CA PRO A 103 -12.09 -20.90 -24.04
C PRO A 103 -11.29 -19.60 -24.23
N ARG A 104 -12.00 -18.47 -24.24
CA ARG A 104 -11.42 -17.11 -24.32
C ARG A 104 -10.60 -16.83 -25.60
N LEU A 105 -10.77 -17.61 -26.68
CA LEU A 105 -10.01 -17.46 -27.94
C LEU A 105 -9.99 -16.02 -28.49
N GLY A 106 -11.09 -15.27 -28.36
CA GLY A 106 -11.15 -13.85 -28.76
C GLY A 106 -10.20 -12.93 -27.98
N ALA A 107 -10.01 -13.18 -26.69
CA ALA A 107 -9.06 -12.42 -25.87
C ALA A 107 -7.61 -12.84 -26.13
N PHE A 108 -7.38 -14.14 -26.42
CA PHE A 108 -6.08 -14.65 -26.88
C PHE A 108 -5.67 -13.99 -28.21
N ALA A 109 -6.57 -14.01 -29.21
CA ALA A 109 -6.32 -13.42 -30.53
C ALA A 109 -6.08 -11.90 -30.44
N GLY A 110 -6.83 -11.19 -29.59
CA GLY A 110 -6.58 -9.78 -29.30
C GLY A 110 -5.21 -9.55 -28.66
N SER A 111 -4.85 -10.32 -27.63
CA SER A 111 -3.55 -10.23 -26.97
C SER A 111 -2.38 -10.49 -27.93
N LEU A 112 -2.53 -11.46 -28.85
CA LEU A 112 -1.50 -11.80 -29.84
C LEU A 112 -1.34 -10.69 -30.89
N THR A 113 -2.44 -10.04 -31.29
CA THR A 113 -2.43 -8.92 -32.24
C THR A 113 -1.86 -7.65 -31.60
N ALA A 114 -2.21 -7.37 -30.34
CA ALA A 114 -1.67 -6.24 -29.58
C ALA A 114 -0.18 -6.45 -29.26
N PHE A 115 0.24 -7.68 -28.96
CA PHE A 115 1.64 -8.04 -28.81
C PHE A 115 2.45 -7.79 -30.10
N ALA A 116 1.91 -8.16 -31.27
CA ALA A 116 2.52 -7.84 -32.56
C ALA A 116 2.64 -6.32 -32.79
N GLY A 117 1.60 -5.55 -32.47
CA GLY A 117 1.62 -4.08 -32.56
C GLY A 117 2.62 -3.42 -31.62
N ALA A 118 2.72 -3.89 -30.38
CA ALA A 118 3.68 -3.41 -29.40
C ALA A 118 5.12 -3.72 -29.83
N MET A 119 5.39 -4.92 -30.36
CA MET A 119 6.69 -5.29 -30.93
C MET A 119 7.05 -4.45 -32.16
N PHE A 120 6.12 -4.26 -33.09
CA PHE A 120 6.32 -3.43 -34.28
C PHE A 120 6.61 -1.97 -33.92
N GLY A 121 5.94 -1.42 -32.89
CA GLY A 121 6.29 -0.11 -32.35
C GLY A 121 7.67 -0.09 -31.68
N LEU A 122 7.99 -1.09 -30.85
CA LEU A 122 9.24 -1.17 -30.06
C LEU A 122 10.48 -1.09 -30.97
N VAL A 123 10.48 -1.83 -32.07
CA VAL A 123 11.61 -1.88 -33.02
C VAL A 123 11.68 -0.68 -33.96
N LEU A 124 10.69 0.23 -33.90
CA LEU A 124 10.70 1.52 -34.58
C LEU A 124 10.92 2.70 -33.62
N ALA A 125 10.93 2.48 -32.30
CA ALA A 125 11.01 3.58 -31.32
C ALA A 125 12.40 4.24 -31.34
N ASP A 126 12.42 5.56 -31.50
CA ASP A 126 13.63 6.41 -31.49
C ASP A 126 13.67 7.36 -30.28
N ASP A 127 12.85 7.09 -29.27
CA ASP A 127 12.78 7.78 -27.99
C ASP A 127 12.80 6.72 -26.87
N LEU A 128 13.69 6.88 -25.87
CA LEU A 128 13.92 5.90 -24.80
C LEU A 128 12.66 5.62 -23.97
N ILE A 129 11.83 6.63 -23.73
CA ILE A 129 10.62 6.52 -22.90
C ILE A 129 9.52 5.84 -23.70
N VAL A 130 9.39 6.16 -25.00
CA VAL A 130 8.48 5.46 -25.92
C VAL A 130 8.89 4.00 -26.10
N LEU A 131 10.20 3.72 -26.24
CA LEU A 131 10.73 2.36 -26.27
C LEU A 131 10.39 1.59 -24.99
N TYR A 132 10.55 2.21 -23.81
CA TYR A 132 10.15 1.61 -22.53
C TYR A 132 8.64 1.34 -22.41
N VAL A 133 7.79 2.27 -22.84
CA VAL A 133 6.32 2.06 -22.83
C VAL A 133 5.95 0.86 -23.71
N LEU A 134 6.53 0.75 -24.90
CA LEU A 134 6.31 -0.37 -25.82
C LEU A 134 6.95 -1.67 -25.28
N TRP A 135 8.08 -1.57 -24.58
CA TRP A 135 8.72 -2.68 -23.87
C TRP A 135 7.79 -3.28 -22.82
N GLU A 136 7.19 -2.50 -21.94
CA GLU A 136 6.26 -3.04 -20.93
C GLU A 136 4.91 -3.45 -21.52
N LEU A 137 4.44 -2.83 -22.62
CA LEU A 137 3.31 -3.38 -23.37
C LEU A 137 3.60 -4.80 -23.90
N THR A 138 4.79 -5.06 -24.47
CA THR A 138 5.16 -6.43 -24.86
C THR A 138 5.27 -7.37 -23.66
N THR A 139 5.71 -6.89 -22.49
CA THR A 139 5.68 -7.65 -21.22
C THR A 139 4.24 -8.04 -20.86
N VAL A 140 3.32 -7.08 -20.79
CA VAL A 140 1.91 -7.30 -20.40
C VAL A 140 1.19 -8.25 -21.35
N PHE A 141 1.32 -8.08 -22.67
CA PHE A 141 0.67 -9.01 -23.61
C PHE A 141 1.32 -10.39 -23.60
N SER A 142 2.64 -10.51 -23.38
CA SER A 142 3.29 -11.82 -23.21
C SER A 142 2.79 -12.57 -21.97
N PHE A 143 2.57 -11.87 -20.86
CA PHE A 143 1.97 -12.42 -19.64
C PHE A 143 0.56 -12.99 -19.90
N LEU A 144 -0.28 -12.25 -20.62
CA LEU A 144 -1.64 -12.68 -20.98
C LEU A 144 -1.63 -13.90 -21.92
N LEU A 145 -0.64 -14.01 -22.82
CA LEU A 145 -0.50 -15.13 -23.75
C LEU A 145 0.05 -16.40 -23.09
N ILE A 146 0.97 -16.27 -22.11
CA ILE A 146 1.45 -17.40 -21.31
C ILE A 146 0.35 -17.86 -20.34
N GLY A 147 -0.40 -16.92 -19.75
CA GLY A 147 -1.54 -17.15 -18.86
C GLY A 147 -2.88 -17.42 -19.57
N HIS A 148 -2.86 -17.92 -20.81
CA HIS A 148 -4.06 -18.14 -21.63
C HIS A 148 -5.11 -19.03 -20.94
N ASP A 149 -4.67 -20.16 -20.40
CA ASP A 149 -5.40 -21.03 -19.47
C ASP A 149 -5.04 -20.59 -18.03
N PRO A 150 -5.96 -19.93 -17.30
CA PRO A 150 -5.72 -19.49 -15.92
C PRO A 150 -6.09 -20.56 -14.89
N GLU A 151 -6.75 -21.65 -15.27
CA GLU A 151 -7.20 -22.69 -14.34
C GLU A 151 -6.01 -23.60 -13.98
N ARG A 152 -5.13 -23.86 -14.94
CA ARG A 152 -3.85 -24.53 -14.71
C ARG A 152 -2.91 -23.69 -13.86
N ARG A 153 -2.67 -24.15 -12.62
CA ARG A 153 -1.69 -23.57 -11.68
C ARG A 153 -0.28 -23.42 -12.29
N THR A 154 0.10 -24.31 -13.20
CA THR A 154 1.38 -24.26 -13.95
C THR A 154 1.47 -23.01 -14.83
N ASN A 155 0.42 -22.74 -15.60
CA ASN A 155 0.36 -21.64 -16.56
C ASN A 155 0.34 -20.29 -15.83
N ARG A 156 -0.46 -20.19 -14.75
CA ARG A 156 -0.43 -19.03 -13.84
C ARG A 156 0.95 -18.79 -13.23
N ARG A 157 1.64 -19.82 -12.74
CA ARG A 157 2.99 -19.68 -12.18
C ARG A 157 3.99 -19.21 -13.23
N ALA A 158 4.01 -19.86 -14.41
CA ALA A 158 4.90 -19.50 -15.51
C ALA A 158 4.68 -18.05 -15.99
N ALA A 159 3.43 -17.63 -16.13
CA ALA A 159 3.08 -16.27 -16.51
C ALA A 159 3.55 -15.25 -15.46
N LEU A 160 3.23 -15.45 -14.18
CA LEU A 160 3.67 -14.55 -13.10
C LEU A 160 5.19 -14.49 -12.97
N GLN A 161 5.89 -15.61 -13.16
CA GLN A 161 7.34 -15.69 -13.14
C GLN A 161 7.98 -14.91 -14.30
N ALA A 162 7.45 -15.05 -15.52
CA ALA A 162 7.91 -14.28 -16.67
C ALA A 162 7.65 -12.77 -16.48
N LEU A 163 6.45 -12.40 -16.03
CA LEU A 163 6.08 -11.01 -15.71
C LEU A 163 7.01 -10.40 -14.66
N LEU A 164 7.19 -11.06 -13.50
CA LEU A 164 8.02 -10.55 -12.42
C LEU A 164 9.49 -10.37 -12.83
N VAL A 165 10.08 -11.30 -13.59
CA VAL A 165 11.47 -11.18 -14.04
C VAL A 165 11.63 -10.08 -15.09
N THR A 166 10.71 -9.99 -16.07
CA THR A 166 10.87 -9.07 -17.19
C THR A 166 10.44 -7.63 -16.87
N THR A 167 9.39 -7.42 -16.05
CA THR A 167 9.05 -6.08 -15.52
C THR A 167 10.06 -5.59 -14.49
N LEU A 168 10.66 -6.47 -13.66
CA LEU A 168 11.74 -6.04 -12.75
C LEU A 168 12.96 -5.56 -13.55
N GLY A 169 13.38 -6.31 -14.57
CA GLY A 169 14.45 -5.86 -15.47
C GLY A 169 14.08 -4.61 -16.28
N GLY A 170 12.83 -4.51 -16.75
CA GLY A 170 12.31 -3.32 -17.43
C GLY A 170 12.36 -2.07 -16.55
N LEU A 171 11.92 -2.17 -15.29
CA LEU A 171 11.96 -1.06 -14.32
C LEU A 171 13.40 -0.65 -13.97
N VAL A 172 14.33 -1.61 -13.88
CA VAL A 172 15.76 -1.34 -13.72
C VAL A 172 16.33 -0.62 -14.96
N MET A 173 15.99 -1.06 -16.16
CA MET A 173 16.37 -0.42 -17.43
C MET A 173 15.78 0.99 -17.57
N LEU A 174 14.58 1.27 -17.06
CA LEU A 174 14.03 2.63 -17.03
C LEU A 174 14.93 3.58 -16.21
N VAL A 175 15.47 3.14 -15.08
CA VAL A 175 16.44 3.95 -14.31
C VAL A 175 17.71 4.18 -15.15
N GLY A 176 18.18 3.17 -15.88
CA GLY A 176 19.30 3.31 -16.82
C GLY A 176 19.02 4.32 -17.95
N PHE A 177 17.84 4.27 -18.56
CA PHE A 177 17.40 5.25 -19.58
C PHE A 177 17.28 6.67 -19.03
N LEU A 178 16.82 6.85 -17.79
CA LEU A 178 16.79 8.15 -17.14
C LEU A 178 18.20 8.69 -16.86
N MET A 179 19.14 7.83 -16.45
CA MET A 179 20.54 8.21 -16.23
C MET A 179 21.24 8.60 -17.55
N LEU A 180 21.07 7.81 -18.61
CA LEU A 180 21.65 8.11 -19.93
C LEU A 180 21.01 9.34 -20.59
N GLY A 181 19.68 9.45 -20.55
CA GLY A 181 18.96 10.60 -21.11
C GLY A 181 19.24 11.91 -20.38
N HIS A 182 19.51 11.85 -19.06
CA HIS A 182 19.99 13.01 -18.30
C HIS A 182 21.45 13.37 -18.65
N ALA A 183 22.34 12.38 -18.78
CA ALA A 183 23.74 12.60 -19.16
C ALA A 183 23.90 13.20 -20.57
N ALA A 184 23.08 12.77 -21.53
CA ALA A 184 23.09 13.26 -22.91
C ALA A 184 22.14 14.46 -23.17
N GLY A 185 21.41 14.93 -22.15
CA GLY A 185 20.40 15.99 -22.29
C GLY A 185 19.22 15.66 -23.23
N THR A 186 19.04 14.41 -23.65
CA THR A 186 17.99 14.00 -24.59
C THR A 186 17.58 12.54 -24.46
N PHE A 187 16.28 12.26 -24.64
CA PHE A 187 15.74 10.90 -24.72
C PHE A 187 15.72 10.33 -26.16
N ARG A 188 16.16 11.09 -27.17
CA ARG A 188 16.20 10.63 -28.56
C ARG A 188 17.37 9.68 -28.81
N ILE A 189 17.07 8.45 -29.20
CA ILE A 189 18.06 7.38 -29.43
C ILE A 189 18.99 7.75 -30.59
N SER A 190 18.46 8.24 -31.72
CA SER A 190 19.27 8.74 -32.83
C SER A 190 20.23 9.90 -32.49
N ARG A 191 19.98 10.65 -31.41
CA ARG A 191 20.91 11.69 -30.92
C ARG A 191 21.91 11.12 -29.91
N LEU A 192 21.43 10.35 -28.93
CA LEU A 192 22.26 9.66 -27.93
C LEU A 192 23.37 8.78 -28.54
N LEU A 193 23.13 8.20 -29.72
CA LEU A 193 24.11 7.38 -30.43
C LEU A 193 25.03 8.18 -31.38
N ALA A 194 24.64 9.41 -31.76
CA ALA A 194 25.41 10.27 -32.64
C ALA A 194 26.32 11.25 -31.88
N ASP A 195 25.96 11.57 -30.64
CA ASP A 195 26.69 12.41 -29.70
C ASP A 195 26.62 11.74 -28.30
N PRO A 196 27.37 10.63 -28.08
CA PRO A 196 27.29 9.86 -26.85
C PRO A 196 27.98 10.59 -25.68
N PRO A 197 27.38 10.61 -24.47
CA PRO A 197 27.93 11.33 -23.33
C PRO A 197 29.21 10.67 -22.80
N ASP A 198 30.14 11.50 -22.32
CA ASP A 198 31.45 11.11 -21.80
C ASP A 198 31.40 9.91 -20.84
N SER A 199 32.40 9.02 -20.99
CA SER A 199 32.55 7.80 -20.18
C SER A 199 32.72 8.14 -18.70
N SER A 200 31.61 8.07 -17.96
CA SER A 200 31.49 8.50 -16.56
C SER A 200 30.86 7.40 -15.73
N ALA A 201 31.02 7.47 -14.40
CA ALA A 201 30.38 6.51 -13.48
C ALA A 201 28.85 6.49 -13.60
N LEU A 202 28.23 7.62 -13.99
CA LEU A 202 26.80 7.72 -14.27
C LEU A 202 26.42 6.94 -15.55
N VAL A 203 27.16 7.13 -16.64
CA VAL A 203 26.94 6.44 -17.92
C VAL A 203 27.20 4.94 -17.77
N ALA A 204 28.32 4.54 -17.16
CA ALA A 204 28.68 3.14 -16.95
C ALA A 204 27.63 2.40 -16.07
N ALA A 205 27.15 3.04 -14.99
CA ALA A 205 26.05 2.50 -14.20
C ALA A 205 24.74 2.43 -15.01
N GLY A 206 24.41 3.49 -15.77
CA GLY A 206 23.24 3.51 -16.65
C GLY A 206 23.23 2.35 -17.66
N LEU A 207 24.35 2.11 -18.34
CA LEU A 207 24.54 1.00 -19.27
C LEU A 207 24.36 -0.37 -18.59
N VAL A 208 24.90 -0.58 -17.39
CA VAL A 208 24.70 -1.83 -16.63
C VAL A 208 23.22 -2.05 -16.29
N LEU A 209 22.48 -1.00 -15.95
CA LEU A 209 21.03 -1.10 -15.67
C LEU A 209 20.22 -1.34 -16.97
N VAL A 210 20.60 -0.74 -18.10
CA VAL A 210 20.01 -1.03 -19.42
C VAL A 210 20.25 -2.48 -19.83
N LEU A 211 21.49 -2.95 -19.72
CA LEU A 211 21.85 -4.34 -19.96
C LEU A 211 21.05 -5.28 -19.05
N ALA A 212 20.90 -4.97 -17.75
CA ALA A 212 20.11 -5.81 -16.84
C ALA A 212 18.65 -6.04 -17.32
N GLY A 213 18.01 -5.02 -17.93
CA GLY A 213 16.71 -5.19 -18.56
C GLY A 213 16.76 -5.96 -19.89
N ALA A 214 17.69 -5.62 -20.77
CA ALA A 214 17.87 -6.30 -22.06
C ALA A 214 18.10 -7.81 -21.88
N LEU A 215 19.03 -8.17 -20.98
CA LEU A 215 19.41 -9.54 -20.67
C LEU A 215 18.28 -10.32 -19.98
N SER A 216 17.43 -9.67 -19.18
CA SER A 216 16.26 -10.35 -18.58
C SER A 216 15.19 -10.72 -19.62
N LYS A 217 14.92 -9.81 -20.56
CA LYS A 217 13.94 -9.97 -21.66
C LYS A 217 14.41 -10.96 -22.73
N SER A 218 15.72 -11.00 -23.01
CA SER A 218 16.36 -12.01 -23.86
C SER A 218 16.77 -13.29 -23.13
N ALA A 219 16.30 -13.49 -21.89
CA ALA A 219 16.51 -14.73 -21.12
C ALA A 219 17.98 -15.18 -21.02
N VAL A 220 18.90 -14.22 -20.91
CA VAL A 220 20.33 -14.44 -20.70
C VAL A 220 20.58 -14.74 -19.21
N TRP A 221 21.57 -15.56 -18.88
CA TRP A 221 21.93 -15.90 -17.51
C TRP A 221 22.29 -14.63 -16.70
N PRO A 222 21.80 -14.46 -15.45
CA PRO A 222 21.11 -15.45 -14.61
C PRO A 222 19.59 -15.56 -14.84
N PHE A 223 18.98 -14.74 -15.71
CA PHE A 223 17.53 -14.63 -15.88
C PHE A 223 16.88 -15.72 -16.75
N SER A 224 17.66 -16.64 -17.33
CA SER A 224 17.22 -17.62 -18.33
C SER A 224 16.12 -18.61 -17.89
N PHE A 225 15.77 -18.66 -16.61
CA PHE A 225 14.92 -19.69 -16.01
C PHE A 225 13.41 -19.47 -16.24
N TRP A 226 12.95 -18.29 -16.67
CA TRP A 226 11.54 -18.07 -17.00
C TRP A 226 11.15 -18.66 -18.37
N LEU A 227 12.08 -18.67 -19.33
CA LEU A 227 11.81 -19.08 -20.72
C LEU A 227 11.35 -20.55 -20.86
N PRO A 228 11.96 -21.54 -20.19
CA PRO A 228 11.47 -22.93 -20.22
C PRO A 228 10.09 -23.09 -19.56
N GLY A 229 9.79 -22.29 -18.53
CA GLY A 229 8.47 -22.24 -17.90
C GLY A 229 7.38 -21.72 -18.83
N ALA A 230 7.70 -20.74 -19.68
CA ALA A 230 6.79 -20.20 -20.69
C ALA A 230 6.32 -21.23 -21.74
N MET A 231 6.94 -22.42 -21.83
CA MET A 231 6.48 -23.56 -22.66
C MET A 231 5.17 -24.22 -22.15
N ALA A 232 4.56 -23.66 -21.11
CA ALA A 232 3.17 -23.90 -20.74
C ALA A 232 2.17 -23.21 -21.71
N ALA A 233 2.61 -22.20 -22.47
CA ALA A 233 1.79 -21.50 -23.46
C ALA A 233 1.43 -22.38 -24.68
N PRO A 234 0.39 -22.01 -25.46
CA PRO A 234 0.11 -22.61 -26.76
C PRO A 234 1.31 -22.47 -27.72
N THR A 235 1.58 -23.49 -28.53
CA THR A 235 2.76 -23.48 -29.43
C THR A 235 2.86 -22.29 -30.39
N PRO A 236 1.77 -21.71 -30.93
CA PRO A 236 1.85 -20.49 -31.74
C PRO A 236 2.49 -19.31 -30.97
N VAL A 237 2.18 -19.18 -29.67
CA VAL A 237 2.80 -18.18 -28.78
C VAL A 237 4.29 -18.45 -28.66
N SER A 238 4.68 -19.71 -28.38
CA SER A 238 6.09 -20.09 -28.25
C SER A 238 6.88 -19.83 -29.55
N ALA A 239 6.28 -20.10 -30.70
CA ALA A 239 6.87 -19.76 -31.99
C ALA A 239 7.09 -18.25 -32.12
N TYR A 240 6.07 -17.41 -31.87
CA TYR A 240 6.22 -15.98 -32.09
C TYR A 240 7.14 -15.29 -31.07
N LEU A 241 6.88 -15.49 -29.77
CA LEU A 241 7.62 -14.81 -28.69
C LEU A 241 9.10 -15.22 -28.66
N HIS A 242 9.43 -16.45 -29.04
CA HIS A 242 10.78 -16.99 -28.88
C HIS A 242 11.56 -17.12 -30.21
N ALA A 243 10.88 -17.18 -31.37
CA ALA A 243 11.55 -17.11 -32.67
C ALA A 243 11.66 -15.67 -33.19
N ALA A 244 10.60 -14.86 -33.19
CA ALA A 244 10.61 -13.57 -33.88
C ALA A 244 10.67 -12.35 -32.95
N ALA A 245 10.00 -12.41 -31.80
CA ALA A 245 9.55 -11.22 -31.11
C ALA A 245 10.18 -10.96 -29.73
N MET A 246 9.49 -11.35 -28.64
CA MET A 246 9.79 -10.89 -27.26
C MET A 246 11.26 -11.04 -26.89
N VAL A 247 11.85 -12.20 -27.16
CA VAL A 247 13.24 -12.50 -26.77
C VAL A 247 14.29 -11.81 -27.67
N LYS A 248 13.89 -11.24 -28.80
CA LYS A 248 14.76 -10.41 -29.65
C LYS A 248 14.79 -8.95 -29.19
N ALA A 249 13.83 -8.47 -28.40
CA ALA A 249 13.81 -7.08 -27.94
C ALA A 249 15.10 -6.68 -27.19
N GLY A 250 15.66 -7.57 -26.35
CA GLY A 250 16.94 -7.34 -25.68
C GLY A 250 18.15 -7.42 -26.61
N VAL A 251 18.18 -8.39 -27.54
CA VAL A 251 19.25 -8.48 -28.57
C VAL A 251 19.25 -7.23 -29.46
N TYR A 252 18.07 -6.79 -29.91
CA TYR A 252 17.86 -5.54 -30.66
C TYR A 252 18.35 -4.33 -29.87
N LEU A 253 18.04 -4.23 -28.57
CA LEU A 253 18.49 -3.12 -27.73
C LEU A 253 20.01 -3.12 -27.51
N VAL A 254 20.64 -4.30 -27.43
CA VAL A 254 22.10 -4.44 -27.37
C VAL A 254 22.74 -4.02 -28.70
N ALA A 255 22.29 -4.56 -29.83
CA ALA A 255 22.74 -4.17 -31.17
C ALA A 255 22.57 -2.67 -31.43
N ARG A 256 21.46 -2.09 -30.96
CA ARG A 256 21.17 -0.67 -31.10
C ARG A 256 22.11 0.25 -30.33
N PHE A 257 22.79 -0.24 -29.30
CA PHE A 257 23.65 0.56 -28.42
C PHE A 257 25.14 0.24 -28.56
N ALA A 258 25.50 -0.96 -29.05
CA ALA A 258 26.89 -1.38 -29.19
C ALA A 258 27.75 -0.40 -30.03
N PRO A 259 27.31 0.14 -31.19
CA PRO A 259 28.10 1.07 -31.99
C PRO A 259 28.60 2.32 -31.25
N ALA A 260 27.90 2.78 -30.20
CA ALA A 260 28.24 3.98 -29.45
C ALA A 260 28.77 3.70 -28.03
N PHE A 261 28.61 2.48 -27.50
CA PHE A 261 28.89 2.15 -26.10
C PHE A 261 29.74 0.90 -25.87
N ALA A 262 30.19 0.18 -26.91
CA ALA A 262 30.97 -1.05 -26.76
C ALA A 262 32.29 -0.86 -25.98
N ASP A 263 32.99 0.23 -26.24
CA ASP A 263 34.26 0.61 -25.58
C ASP A 263 34.07 1.07 -24.12
N VAL A 264 32.84 1.43 -23.73
CA VAL A 264 32.55 1.94 -22.37
C VAL A 264 32.51 0.77 -21.40
N THR A 265 33.61 0.59 -20.66
CA THR A 265 33.69 -0.38 -19.57
C THR A 265 32.53 -0.17 -18.58
N PRO A 266 31.70 -1.20 -18.29
CA PRO A 266 31.99 -2.63 -18.44
C PRO A 266 31.27 -3.36 -19.61
N TRP A 267 30.77 -2.66 -20.64
CA TRP A 267 29.88 -3.22 -21.68
C TRP A 267 30.34 -4.56 -22.28
N ARG A 268 31.43 -4.57 -23.08
CA ARG A 268 31.95 -5.79 -23.75
C ARG A 268 32.19 -6.93 -22.75
N ALA A 269 32.77 -6.63 -21.59
CA ALA A 269 33.05 -7.62 -20.55
C ALA A 269 31.78 -8.28 -19.98
N VAL A 270 30.70 -7.53 -19.79
CA VAL A 270 29.40 -8.07 -19.35
C VAL A 270 28.76 -8.89 -20.46
N VAL A 271 28.73 -8.38 -21.69
CA VAL A 271 28.03 -9.00 -22.82
C VAL A 271 28.70 -10.30 -23.27
N LEU A 272 30.01 -10.29 -23.52
CA LEU A 272 30.74 -11.47 -24.01
C LEU A 272 30.72 -12.61 -22.97
N LEU A 273 30.90 -12.29 -21.67
CA LEU A 273 30.88 -13.27 -20.59
C LEU A 273 29.48 -13.89 -20.41
N LEU A 274 28.45 -13.06 -20.25
CA LEU A 274 27.09 -13.56 -19.99
C LEU A 274 26.50 -14.24 -21.23
N GLY A 275 26.82 -13.75 -22.43
CA GLY A 275 26.49 -14.40 -23.70
C GLY A 275 27.11 -15.80 -23.80
N SER A 276 28.42 -15.92 -23.58
CA SER A 276 29.16 -17.20 -23.59
C SER A 276 28.62 -18.21 -22.58
N VAL A 277 28.44 -17.78 -21.31
CA VAL A 277 27.88 -18.62 -20.24
C VAL A 277 26.46 -19.10 -20.60
N THR A 278 25.64 -18.21 -21.16
CA THR A 278 24.26 -18.54 -21.58
C THR A 278 24.23 -19.51 -22.76
N MET A 279 25.11 -19.33 -23.74
CA MET A 279 25.23 -20.19 -24.91
C MET A 279 25.51 -21.64 -24.49
N LEU A 280 26.52 -21.82 -23.62
CA LEU A 280 26.95 -23.12 -23.11
C LEU A 280 25.92 -23.76 -22.16
N LEU A 281 25.44 -23.00 -21.16
CA LEU A 281 24.48 -23.53 -20.18
C LEU A 281 23.10 -23.82 -20.78
N GLY A 282 22.68 -23.08 -21.81
CA GLY A 282 21.48 -23.37 -22.60
C GLY A 282 21.63 -24.66 -23.41
N GLY A 283 22.75 -24.81 -24.14
CA GLY A 283 23.02 -26.00 -24.95
C GLY A 283 23.15 -27.28 -24.12
N TRP A 284 23.82 -27.19 -22.96
CA TRP A 284 23.95 -28.31 -22.01
C TRP A 284 22.59 -28.75 -21.42
N ARG A 285 21.73 -27.80 -21.04
CA ARG A 285 20.38 -28.12 -20.55
C ARG A 285 19.49 -28.72 -21.66
N ALA A 286 19.54 -28.19 -22.88
CA ALA A 286 18.77 -28.71 -24.02
C ALA A 286 19.06 -30.19 -24.32
N LEU A 287 20.30 -30.66 -24.13
CA LEU A 287 20.66 -32.07 -24.32
C LEU A 287 20.00 -33.05 -23.34
N ARG A 288 19.47 -32.57 -22.21
CA ARG A 288 18.88 -33.38 -21.13
C ARG A 288 17.36 -33.41 -21.17
N GLU A 289 16.72 -32.47 -21.87
CA GLU A 289 15.27 -32.35 -21.97
C GLU A 289 14.61 -33.51 -22.73
N THR A 290 13.46 -33.97 -22.24
CA THR A 290 12.58 -34.98 -22.87
C THR A 290 11.35 -34.36 -23.56
N ASP A 291 10.98 -33.12 -23.22
CA ASP A 291 9.90 -32.37 -23.88
C ASP A 291 10.45 -31.59 -25.08
N LEU A 292 9.86 -31.77 -26.27
CA LEU A 292 10.29 -31.10 -27.52
C LEU A 292 10.29 -29.56 -27.42
N LYS A 293 9.31 -28.94 -26.77
CA LYS A 293 9.23 -27.48 -26.61
C LYS A 293 10.26 -26.99 -25.60
N ARG A 294 10.47 -27.71 -24.49
CA ARG A 294 11.52 -27.38 -23.50
C ARG A 294 12.93 -27.54 -24.07
N LEU A 295 13.19 -28.57 -24.89
CA LEU A 295 14.44 -28.72 -25.64
C LEU A 295 14.65 -27.50 -26.56
N LEU A 296 13.65 -27.14 -27.37
CA LEU A 296 13.73 -25.96 -28.22
C LEU A 296 13.90 -24.66 -27.43
N ALA A 297 13.30 -24.54 -26.24
CA ALA A 297 13.44 -23.38 -25.35
C ALA A 297 14.85 -23.21 -24.80
N PHE A 298 15.47 -24.25 -24.24
CA PHE A 298 16.87 -24.19 -23.80
C PHE A 298 17.84 -24.03 -24.98
N GLY A 299 17.53 -24.62 -26.13
CA GLY A 299 18.22 -24.32 -27.38
C GLY A 299 17.94 -22.91 -27.91
N THR A 300 16.94 -22.19 -27.40
CA THR A 300 16.71 -20.77 -27.73
C THR A 300 17.47 -19.88 -26.75
N VAL A 301 17.53 -20.23 -25.46
CA VAL A 301 18.48 -19.62 -24.50
C VAL A 301 19.90 -19.70 -25.06
N SER A 302 20.32 -20.87 -25.56
CA SER A 302 21.65 -21.07 -26.14
C SER A 302 21.93 -20.11 -27.32
N GLN A 303 21.00 -20.00 -28.26
CA GLN A 303 21.12 -19.11 -29.43
C GLN A 303 20.94 -17.62 -29.06
N LEU A 304 20.28 -17.30 -27.95
CA LEU A 304 20.19 -15.92 -27.45
C LEU A 304 21.48 -15.49 -26.75
N GLY A 305 22.15 -16.38 -26.02
CA GLY A 305 23.51 -16.13 -25.52
C GLY A 305 24.50 -15.84 -26.66
N PHE A 306 24.42 -16.62 -27.74
CA PHE A 306 25.22 -16.41 -28.95
C PHE A 306 24.89 -15.08 -29.66
N LEU A 307 23.61 -14.77 -29.82
CA LEU A 307 23.17 -13.50 -30.41
C LEU A 307 23.57 -12.29 -29.60
N THR A 308 23.38 -12.32 -28.28
CA THR A 308 23.80 -11.25 -27.36
C THR A 308 25.31 -11.03 -27.42
N LEU A 309 26.10 -12.10 -27.49
CA LEU A 309 27.56 -12.04 -27.63
C LEU A 309 27.95 -11.27 -28.91
N LEU A 310 27.44 -11.67 -30.09
CA LEU A 310 27.76 -11.00 -31.36
C LEU A 310 27.24 -9.56 -31.41
N ALA A 311 25.99 -9.34 -31.00
CA ALA A 311 25.30 -8.06 -31.09
C ALA A 311 25.83 -6.98 -30.14
N GLY A 312 26.67 -7.32 -29.16
CA GLY A 312 27.27 -6.36 -28.23
C GLY A 312 28.77 -6.47 -28.10
N ASP A 313 29.42 -7.14 -29.04
CA ASP A 313 30.86 -7.10 -29.23
C ASP A 313 31.32 -5.71 -29.73
N GLY A 314 30.58 -5.12 -30.67
CA GLY A 314 30.82 -3.77 -31.19
C GLY A 314 31.84 -3.67 -32.32
N THR A 315 32.30 -4.80 -32.87
CA THR A 315 33.05 -4.82 -34.13
C THR A 315 32.10 -5.00 -35.33
N ARG A 316 32.40 -4.31 -36.46
CA ARG A 316 31.62 -4.38 -37.70
C ARG A 316 31.24 -5.81 -38.10
N ASP A 317 32.22 -6.70 -38.16
CA ASP A 317 32.01 -8.03 -38.72
C ASP A 317 31.25 -8.95 -37.73
N ALA A 318 31.34 -8.70 -36.42
CA ALA A 318 30.49 -9.34 -35.42
C ALA A 318 29.02 -8.85 -35.49
N GLU A 319 28.77 -7.57 -35.78
CA GLU A 319 27.41 -7.05 -36.01
C GLU A 319 26.79 -7.59 -37.31
N LEU A 320 27.58 -7.71 -38.39
CA LEU A 320 27.14 -8.34 -39.65
C LEU A 320 26.80 -9.82 -39.44
N ALA A 321 27.62 -10.56 -38.70
CA ALA A 321 27.31 -11.93 -38.32
C ALA A 321 26.10 -12.03 -37.37
N GLY A 322 25.98 -11.09 -36.43
CA GLY A 322 24.91 -11.00 -35.45
C GLY A 322 23.55 -10.80 -36.10
N THR A 323 23.40 -9.79 -36.96
CA THR A 323 22.18 -9.52 -37.74
C THR A 323 21.80 -10.68 -38.66
N ALA A 324 22.76 -11.22 -39.43
CA ALA A 324 22.53 -12.42 -40.23
C ALA A 324 22.03 -13.62 -39.38
N MET A 325 22.52 -13.75 -38.14
CA MET A 325 22.07 -14.76 -37.18
C MET A 325 20.70 -14.43 -36.56
N ILE A 326 20.29 -13.16 -36.39
CA ILE A 326 18.95 -12.78 -35.92
C ILE A 326 17.90 -13.32 -36.90
N LEU A 327 18.05 -13.00 -38.19
CA LEU A 327 17.22 -13.49 -39.28
C LEU A 327 17.23 -15.01 -39.40
N ALA A 328 18.40 -15.64 -39.41
CA ALA A 328 18.51 -17.11 -39.47
C ALA A 328 17.78 -17.79 -38.31
N HIS A 329 18.06 -17.34 -37.08
CA HIS A 329 17.48 -17.85 -35.84
C HIS A 329 15.96 -17.69 -35.81
N ALA A 330 15.43 -16.56 -36.33
CA ALA A 330 14.00 -16.34 -36.42
C ALA A 330 13.32 -17.35 -37.37
N LEU A 331 13.86 -17.54 -38.57
CA LEU A 331 13.34 -18.49 -39.55
C LEU A 331 13.38 -19.93 -39.04
N PHE A 332 14.53 -20.43 -38.57
CA PHE A 332 14.63 -21.83 -38.14
C PHE A 332 13.86 -22.12 -36.85
N LYS A 333 13.81 -21.21 -35.86
CA LYS A 333 13.01 -21.44 -34.65
C LYS A 333 11.52 -21.36 -34.91
N ALA A 334 11.05 -20.46 -35.77
CA ALA A 334 9.64 -20.37 -36.10
C ALA A 334 9.18 -21.69 -36.75
N SER A 335 9.94 -22.18 -37.73
CA SER A 335 9.67 -23.48 -38.34
C SER A 335 9.68 -24.62 -37.31
N LEU A 336 10.72 -24.73 -36.48
CA LEU A 336 10.85 -25.82 -35.51
C LEU A 336 9.76 -25.80 -34.41
N PHE A 337 9.38 -24.64 -33.86
CA PHE A 337 8.29 -24.57 -32.89
C PHE A 337 6.93 -24.91 -33.52
N LEU A 338 6.65 -24.45 -34.74
CA LEU A 338 5.41 -24.78 -35.44
C LEU A 338 5.36 -26.26 -35.86
N VAL A 339 6.49 -26.86 -36.24
CA VAL A 339 6.63 -28.33 -36.41
C VAL A 339 6.28 -29.07 -35.12
N VAL A 340 6.80 -28.65 -33.96
CA VAL A 340 6.45 -29.27 -32.67
C VAL A 340 4.97 -29.07 -32.36
N GLY A 341 4.38 -27.93 -32.71
CA GLY A 341 2.95 -27.68 -32.57
C GLY A 341 2.09 -28.64 -33.38
N ALA A 342 2.52 -28.96 -34.61
CA ALA A 342 1.86 -29.95 -35.45
C ALA A 342 2.00 -31.37 -34.86
N ILE A 343 3.16 -31.74 -34.33
CA ILE A 343 3.37 -33.03 -33.64
C ILE A 343 2.46 -33.16 -32.40
N ASP A 344 2.42 -32.13 -31.55
CA ASP A 344 1.60 -32.07 -30.33
C ASP A 344 0.11 -32.25 -30.68
N HIS A 345 -0.37 -31.54 -31.71
CA HIS A 345 -1.76 -31.58 -32.20
C HIS A 345 -2.12 -32.92 -32.91
N LEU A 346 -1.21 -33.53 -33.67
CA LEU A 346 -1.47 -34.77 -34.43
C LEU A 346 -1.30 -36.07 -33.63
N THR A 347 -0.60 -36.02 -32.49
CA THR A 347 -0.25 -37.21 -31.69
C THR A 347 -0.69 -37.14 -30.23
N GLY A 348 -1.14 -35.98 -29.75
CA GLY A 348 -1.48 -35.75 -28.34
C GLY A 348 -0.28 -35.79 -27.39
N THR A 349 0.95 -35.75 -27.92
CA THR A 349 2.16 -35.68 -27.09
C THR A 349 3.33 -35.02 -27.82
N ARG A 350 4.31 -34.59 -27.03
CA ARG A 350 5.56 -33.96 -27.47
C ARG A 350 6.79 -34.54 -26.76
N ASP A 351 6.62 -35.73 -26.20
CA ASP A 351 7.58 -36.47 -25.39
C ASP A 351 8.53 -37.30 -26.27
N LEU A 352 9.82 -36.97 -26.21
CA LEU A 352 10.91 -37.60 -26.95
C LEU A 352 11.11 -39.08 -26.63
N GLU A 353 10.55 -39.62 -25.56
CA GLU A 353 10.65 -41.05 -25.22
C GLU A 353 9.47 -41.85 -25.80
N ARG A 354 8.31 -41.19 -25.97
CA ARG A 354 7.07 -41.82 -26.47
C ARG A 354 6.87 -41.73 -27.98
N LEU A 355 7.40 -40.68 -28.62
CA LEU A 355 7.33 -40.51 -30.08
C LEU A 355 8.22 -41.54 -30.80
N SER A 356 7.73 -42.17 -31.87
CA SER A 356 8.50 -43.12 -32.69
C SER A 356 7.93 -43.21 -34.10
N GLY A 357 8.79 -43.26 -35.11
CA GLY A 357 8.42 -43.56 -36.51
C GLY A 357 7.74 -42.43 -37.29
N LEU A 358 7.56 -41.24 -36.70
CA LEU A 358 6.89 -40.10 -37.37
C LEU A 358 7.53 -39.71 -38.70
N GLY A 359 8.84 -39.93 -38.90
CA GLY A 359 9.51 -39.64 -40.17
C GLY A 359 8.96 -40.42 -41.38
N ARG A 360 8.33 -41.58 -41.13
CA ARG A 360 7.64 -42.36 -42.17
C ARG A 360 6.16 -41.98 -42.32
N ALA A 361 5.52 -41.55 -41.23
CA ALA A 361 4.10 -41.17 -41.23
C ALA A 361 3.86 -39.75 -41.76
N LEU A 362 4.79 -38.83 -41.52
CA LEU A 362 4.72 -37.41 -41.87
C LEU A 362 6.00 -36.96 -42.59
N PRO A 363 6.32 -37.52 -43.77
CA PRO A 363 7.62 -37.28 -44.44
C PRO A 363 7.84 -35.83 -44.84
N THR A 364 6.79 -35.08 -45.20
CA THR A 364 6.86 -33.65 -45.50
C THR A 364 7.21 -32.82 -44.26
N LEU A 365 6.55 -33.09 -43.13
CA LEU A 365 6.86 -32.44 -41.85
C LEU A 365 8.27 -32.78 -41.37
N CYS A 366 8.72 -34.03 -41.60
CA CYS A 366 10.08 -34.47 -41.35
C CYS A 366 11.10 -33.72 -42.22
N ALA A 367 10.83 -33.51 -43.51
CA ALA A 367 11.71 -32.75 -44.41
C ALA A 367 11.83 -31.27 -43.99
N VAL A 368 10.71 -30.62 -43.64
CA VAL A 368 10.68 -29.25 -43.10
C VAL A 368 11.49 -29.15 -41.80
N ALA A 369 11.28 -30.11 -40.89
CA ALA A 369 12.03 -30.18 -39.63
C ALA A 369 13.53 -30.38 -39.85
N CYS A 370 13.92 -31.24 -40.80
CA CYS A 370 15.32 -31.46 -41.16
C CYS A 370 15.95 -30.21 -41.77
N ALA A 371 15.28 -29.50 -42.68
CA ALA A 371 15.79 -28.25 -43.27
C ALA A 371 16.01 -27.16 -42.21
N ALA A 372 15.02 -26.93 -41.34
CA ALA A 372 15.15 -25.98 -40.25
C ALA A 372 16.21 -26.43 -39.20
N GLY A 373 16.29 -27.73 -38.92
CA GLY A 373 17.29 -28.32 -38.03
C GLY A 373 18.72 -28.14 -38.57
N LEU A 374 18.97 -28.45 -39.84
CA LEU A 374 20.26 -28.27 -40.50
C LEU A 374 20.68 -26.78 -40.51
N SER A 375 19.73 -25.85 -40.60
CA SER A 375 19.99 -24.41 -40.49
C SER A 375 20.37 -24.02 -39.06
N MET A 376 19.67 -24.55 -38.04
CA MET A 376 20.02 -24.37 -36.62
C MET A 376 21.39 -24.97 -36.26
N ALA A 377 21.73 -26.13 -36.82
CA ALA A 377 23.05 -26.74 -36.72
C ALA A 377 24.12 -25.90 -37.44
N GLY A 378 23.75 -25.28 -38.57
CA GLY A 378 24.60 -24.44 -39.40
C GLY A 378 25.38 -25.27 -40.41
N LEU A 379 24.68 -25.98 -41.30
CA LEU A 379 25.26 -26.73 -42.42
C LEU A 379 24.92 -26.09 -43.78
N PRO A 380 25.83 -26.15 -44.77
CA PRO A 380 25.55 -25.67 -46.12
C PRO A 380 24.35 -26.39 -46.77
N PRO A 381 23.58 -25.74 -47.66
CA PRO A 381 23.73 -24.36 -48.15
C PRO A 381 22.78 -23.37 -47.44
N LEU A 382 22.48 -23.57 -46.15
CA LEU A 382 21.41 -22.84 -45.43
C LEU A 382 21.91 -21.51 -44.84
N LEU A 383 21.02 -20.52 -44.66
CA LEU A 383 21.39 -19.20 -44.11
C LEU A 383 22.08 -19.30 -42.73
N GLY A 384 21.67 -20.25 -41.88
CA GLY A 384 22.29 -20.50 -40.59
C GLY A 384 23.72 -21.09 -40.64
N PHE A 385 24.22 -21.49 -41.82
CA PHE A 385 25.65 -21.75 -42.04
C PHE A 385 26.39 -20.44 -42.30
N ALA A 386 26.00 -19.66 -43.30
CA ALA A 386 26.65 -18.38 -43.65
C ALA A 386 26.80 -17.46 -42.43
N ALA A 387 25.74 -17.32 -41.63
CA ALA A 387 25.75 -16.48 -40.43
C ALA A 387 26.61 -17.05 -39.27
N LYS A 388 26.89 -18.36 -39.22
CA LYS A 388 27.87 -18.94 -38.26
C LYS A 388 29.30 -18.84 -38.78
N GLU A 389 29.50 -19.05 -40.07
CA GLU A 389 30.81 -18.92 -40.70
C GLU A 389 31.33 -17.48 -40.59
N ALA A 390 30.45 -16.50 -40.78
CA ALA A 390 30.71 -15.09 -40.47
C ALA A 390 31.07 -14.87 -38.99
N ALA A 391 30.28 -15.42 -38.05
CA ALA A 391 30.54 -15.27 -36.61
C ALA A 391 31.88 -15.88 -36.16
N VAL A 392 32.29 -17.00 -36.76
CA VAL A 392 33.61 -17.61 -36.52
C VAL A 392 34.72 -16.78 -37.17
N SER A 393 34.47 -16.19 -38.36
CA SER A 393 35.43 -15.34 -39.08
C SER A 393 35.70 -14.02 -38.35
N ALA A 394 34.67 -13.37 -37.80
CA ALA A 394 34.80 -12.14 -37.02
C ALA A 394 35.68 -12.33 -35.77
N LEU A 395 35.46 -13.40 -35.01
CA LEU A 395 36.18 -13.67 -33.76
C LEU A 395 37.56 -14.33 -33.95
N LEU A 396 37.96 -14.66 -35.18
CA LEU A 396 39.15 -15.48 -35.47
C LEU A 396 40.49 -14.76 -35.31
N HIS A 397 40.49 -13.42 -35.40
CA HIS A 397 41.69 -12.58 -35.30
C HIS A 397 41.58 -11.55 -34.15
N GLY A 398 40.68 -11.82 -33.21
CA GLY A 398 40.30 -10.89 -32.16
C GLY A 398 41.25 -10.81 -30.95
N ASP A 399 40.85 -10.00 -29.96
CA ASP A 399 41.51 -9.86 -28.67
C ASP A 399 41.40 -11.13 -27.80
N THR A 400 41.92 -11.09 -26.57
CA THR A 400 41.85 -12.23 -25.65
C THR A 400 40.44 -12.54 -25.15
N ALA A 401 39.52 -11.59 -25.10
CA ALA A 401 38.11 -11.82 -24.77
C ALA A 401 37.35 -12.42 -25.96
N GLU A 402 37.57 -11.91 -27.17
CA GLU A 402 37.07 -12.46 -28.44
C GLU A 402 37.59 -13.89 -28.69
N THR A 403 38.84 -14.19 -28.29
CA THR A 403 39.40 -15.55 -28.32
C THR A 403 38.64 -16.51 -27.38
N TRP A 404 38.31 -16.07 -26.15
CA TRP A 404 37.47 -16.87 -25.24
C TRP A 404 36.03 -16.99 -25.75
N ALA A 405 35.49 -15.94 -26.36
CA ALA A 405 34.18 -15.94 -27.00
C ALA A 405 34.14 -16.94 -28.17
N LEU A 406 35.16 -16.98 -29.04
CA LEU A 406 35.31 -17.97 -30.11
C LEU A 406 35.30 -19.39 -29.55
N ALA A 407 36.07 -19.68 -28.51
CA ALA A 407 36.07 -21.00 -27.87
C ALA A 407 34.69 -21.39 -27.34
N ALA A 408 33.95 -20.44 -26.75
CA ALA A 408 32.56 -20.64 -26.33
C ALA A 408 31.59 -20.81 -27.52
N VAL A 409 31.78 -20.10 -28.63
CA VAL A 409 30.99 -20.21 -29.86
C VAL A 409 31.15 -21.57 -30.54
N ILE A 410 32.38 -22.11 -30.60
CA ILE A 410 32.65 -23.45 -31.14
C ILE A 410 32.03 -24.53 -30.22
N ALA A 411 32.26 -24.46 -28.91
CA ALA A 411 31.68 -25.41 -27.96
C ALA A 411 30.14 -25.34 -27.91
N GLY A 412 29.57 -24.13 -27.96
CA GLY A 412 28.13 -23.89 -28.03
C GLY A 412 27.51 -24.33 -29.36
N SER A 413 28.25 -24.23 -30.47
CA SER A 413 27.83 -24.74 -31.78
C SER A 413 27.86 -26.26 -31.85
N ALA A 414 28.86 -26.90 -31.22
CA ALA A 414 28.87 -28.35 -31.04
C ALA A 414 27.68 -28.84 -30.19
N LEU A 415 27.38 -28.16 -29.07
CA LEU A 415 26.16 -28.42 -28.28
C LEU A 415 24.88 -28.22 -29.11
N THR A 416 24.85 -27.20 -29.98
CA THR A 416 23.73 -26.91 -30.88
C THR A 416 23.50 -28.03 -31.90
N VAL A 417 24.55 -28.50 -32.55
CA VAL A 417 24.49 -29.68 -33.44
C VAL A 417 23.99 -30.90 -32.66
N ALA A 418 24.53 -31.14 -31.46
CA ALA A 418 24.17 -32.29 -30.64
C ALA A 418 22.69 -32.30 -30.21
N TYR A 419 22.13 -31.16 -29.78
CA TYR A 419 20.71 -31.07 -29.44
C TYR A 419 19.80 -31.04 -30.67
N THR A 420 20.28 -30.54 -31.82
CA THR A 420 19.56 -30.64 -33.10
C THR A 420 19.41 -32.09 -33.53
N LEU A 421 20.49 -32.87 -33.47
CA LEU A 421 20.45 -34.31 -33.74
C LEU A 421 19.58 -35.04 -32.72
N ARG A 422 19.58 -34.63 -31.44
CA ARG A 422 18.66 -35.17 -30.40
C ARG A 422 17.20 -34.89 -30.77
N PHE A 423 16.87 -33.68 -31.23
CA PHE A 423 15.53 -33.28 -31.65
C PHE A 423 15.07 -34.10 -32.86
N LEU A 424 15.84 -34.15 -33.96
CA LEU A 424 15.45 -34.83 -35.19
C LEU A 424 15.31 -36.35 -35.00
N TRP A 425 16.31 -36.99 -34.36
CA TRP A 425 16.24 -38.41 -34.02
C TRP A 425 15.09 -38.69 -33.04
N GLY A 426 14.90 -37.83 -32.05
CA GLY A 426 13.92 -38.00 -30.99
C GLY A 426 12.47 -37.81 -31.44
N ALA A 427 12.20 -36.91 -32.39
CA ALA A 427 10.86 -36.74 -32.97
C ALA A 427 10.55 -37.78 -34.05
N PHE A 428 11.46 -38.00 -35.01
CA PHE A 428 11.11 -38.66 -36.28
C PHE A 428 11.63 -40.10 -36.45
N ALA A 429 12.68 -40.51 -35.72
CA ALA A 429 13.27 -41.84 -35.94
C ALA A 429 12.38 -43.00 -35.44
N THR A 430 12.50 -44.16 -36.09
CA THR A 430 11.88 -45.41 -35.63
C THR A 430 12.72 -46.03 -34.52
N LYS A 431 12.20 -46.03 -33.29
CA LYS A 431 12.86 -46.60 -32.10
C LYS A 431 12.44 -48.06 -31.92
N ARG A 432 13.39 -48.92 -31.54
CA ARG A 432 13.19 -50.39 -31.48
C ARG A 432 12.33 -50.89 -30.30
N ASN A 433 12.14 -50.10 -29.25
CA ASN A 433 11.43 -50.54 -28.05
C ASN A 433 10.73 -49.37 -27.31
N PRO A 434 9.69 -48.74 -27.90
CA PRO A 434 8.92 -47.69 -27.24
C PRO A 434 7.85 -48.26 -26.29
N ALA A 435 7.31 -47.41 -25.42
CA ALA A 435 5.99 -47.61 -24.83
C ALA A 435 4.93 -47.85 -25.94
N PRO A 436 3.77 -48.50 -25.66
CA PRO A 436 2.81 -48.94 -26.68
C PRO A 436 2.55 -47.87 -27.75
N PRO A 437 2.74 -48.21 -29.05
CA PRO A 437 2.95 -47.21 -30.08
C PRO A 437 1.72 -46.35 -30.29
N LEU A 438 1.88 -45.05 -30.02
CA LEU A 438 0.89 -44.02 -30.35
C LEU A 438 0.70 -44.01 -31.87
N ARG A 439 -0.43 -44.56 -32.33
CA ARG A 439 -0.88 -44.39 -33.72
C ARG A 439 -1.18 -42.90 -33.91
N PRO A 440 -0.51 -42.19 -34.84
CA PRO A 440 -0.87 -40.80 -35.14
C PRO A 440 -2.34 -40.74 -35.57
N VAL A 441 -3.06 -39.69 -35.16
CA VAL A 441 -4.41 -39.45 -35.68
C VAL A 441 -4.27 -39.09 -37.17
N PRO A 442 -4.83 -39.86 -38.11
CA PRO A 442 -4.62 -39.59 -39.53
C PRO A 442 -5.43 -38.36 -39.98
N VAL A 443 -4.84 -37.17 -39.86
CA VAL A 443 -5.36 -35.97 -40.53
C VAL A 443 -4.93 -36.04 -42.00
N PRO A 444 -5.85 -36.19 -42.97
CA PRO A 444 -5.48 -36.33 -44.37
C PRO A 444 -4.81 -35.04 -44.87
N ALA A 445 -3.70 -35.19 -45.60
CA ALA A 445 -2.89 -34.06 -46.07
C ALA A 445 -3.63 -33.08 -47.01
N GLY A 446 -4.74 -33.51 -47.62
CA GLY A 446 -5.63 -32.66 -48.41
C GLY A 446 -6.67 -31.86 -47.60
N THR A 447 -6.70 -31.98 -46.27
CA THR A 447 -7.59 -31.16 -45.42
C THR A 447 -7.02 -29.77 -45.20
N THR A 448 -7.91 -28.77 -45.11
CA THR A 448 -7.52 -27.38 -44.83
C THR A 448 -6.72 -27.26 -43.53
N THR A 449 -7.10 -28.01 -42.48
CA THR A 449 -6.34 -28.05 -41.21
C THR A 449 -4.91 -28.56 -41.41
N GLY A 450 -4.72 -29.66 -42.16
CA GLY A 450 -3.39 -30.19 -42.47
C GLY A 450 -2.52 -29.19 -43.24
N ALA A 451 -3.09 -28.49 -44.22
CA ALA A 451 -2.40 -27.43 -44.95
C ALA A 451 -1.98 -26.26 -44.04
N LEU A 452 -2.85 -25.82 -43.11
CA LEU A 452 -2.56 -24.70 -42.20
C LEU A 452 -1.51 -25.02 -41.14
N LEU A 453 -1.38 -26.29 -40.74
CA LEU A 453 -0.32 -26.74 -39.83
C LEU A 453 1.03 -26.92 -40.54
N LEU A 454 1.05 -27.17 -41.86
CA LEU A 454 2.28 -27.41 -42.63
C LEU A 454 2.83 -26.17 -43.36
N MET A 455 1.96 -25.33 -43.95
CA MET A 455 2.41 -24.20 -44.80
C MET A 455 3.25 -23.16 -44.05
N PRO A 456 2.89 -22.68 -42.84
CA PRO A 456 3.72 -21.73 -42.10
C PRO A 456 5.14 -22.22 -41.75
N PRO A 457 5.36 -23.43 -41.16
CA PRO A 457 6.71 -23.92 -40.94
C PRO A 457 7.47 -24.24 -42.24
N LEU A 458 6.78 -24.68 -43.30
CA LEU A 458 7.38 -24.89 -44.62
C LEU A 458 7.92 -23.59 -45.20
N LEU A 459 7.15 -22.50 -45.17
CA LEU A 459 7.57 -21.19 -45.68
C LEU A 459 8.80 -20.66 -44.94
N CYS A 460 8.84 -20.77 -43.59
CA CYS A 460 10.01 -20.38 -42.81
C CYS A 460 11.26 -21.21 -43.14
N ALA A 461 11.13 -22.53 -43.31
CA ALA A 461 12.24 -23.41 -43.67
C ALA A 461 12.73 -23.17 -45.11
N PHE A 462 11.80 -22.94 -46.05
CA PHE A 462 12.09 -22.65 -47.45
C PHE A 462 12.77 -21.29 -47.62
N ALA A 463 12.32 -20.26 -46.89
CA ALA A 463 13.02 -18.97 -46.84
C ALA A 463 14.46 -19.12 -46.32
N GLY A 464 14.67 -19.88 -45.24
CA GLY A 464 16.02 -20.18 -44.73
C GLY A 464 16.92 -21.00 -45.67
N LEU A 465 16.35 -21.65 -46.68
CA LEU A 465 17.05 -22.37 -47.74
C LEU A 465 17.32 -21.49 -48.98
N LEU A 466 16.39 -20.63 -49.37
CA LEU A 466 16.61 -19.67 -50.47
C LEU A 466 17.60 -18.57 -50.07
N LEU A 467 17.51 -18.05 -48.84
CA LEU A 467 18.35 -16.96 -48.35
C LEU A 467 19.79 -17.38 -48.05
N GLY A 468 20.11 -18.69 -48.02
CA GLY A 468 21.48 -19.16 -47.86
C GLY A 468 22.34 -18.85 -49.10
N PRO A 469 22.01 -19.37 -50.30
CA PRO A 469 22.70 -19.00 -51.54
C PRO A 469 22.50 -17.53 -51.93
N ALA A 470 21.39 -16.92 -51.49
CA ALA A 470 21.10 -15.50 -51.70
C ALA A 470 21.63 -14.59 -50.57
N ALA A 471 22.58 -15.04 -49.74
CA ALA A 471 23.18 -14.19 -48.70
C ALA A 471 23.79 -12.86 -49.25
N PRO A 472 24.41 -12.83 -50.46
CA PRO A 472 24.84 -11.57 -51.09
C PRO A 472 23.70 -10.60 -51.48
N TRP A 473 22.43 -11.01 -51.45
CA TRP A 473 21.29 -10.09 -51.61
C TRP A 473 20.86 -9.47 -50.28
N LEU A 474 21.24 -10.06 -49.15
CA LEU A 474 21.02 -9.54 -47.80
C LEU A 474 22.17 -8.63 -47.34
N ASP A 475 23.39 -8.90 -47.77
CA ASP A 475 24.59 -8.11 -47.44
C ASP A 475 24.36 -6.57 -47.54
N PRO A 476 23.71 -6.01 -48.58
CA PRO A 476 23.48 -4.57 -48.68
C PRO A 476 22.51 -3.97 -47.63
N LEU A 477 21.69 -4.77 -46.96
CA LEU A 477 20.89 -4.32 -45.82
C LEU A 477 21.62 -4.55 -44.49
N LEU A 478 22.23 -5.72 -44.31
CA LEU A 478 22.84 -6.11 -43.03
C LEU A 478 24.15 -5.34 -42.79
N ALA A 479 24.95 -5.12 -43.84
CA ALA A 479 26.16 -4.31 -43.77
C ALA A 479 25.87 -2.84 -43.39
N ARG A 480 24.68 -2.30 -43.73
CA ARG A 480 24.30 -0.92 -43.35
C ARG A 480 24.15 -0.69 -41.85
N HIS A 481 23.88 -1.74 -41.07
CA HIS A 481 23.97 -1.65 -39.61
C HIS A 481 25.43 -1.81 -39.16
N ALA A 482 26.14 -2.81 -39.67
CA ALA A 482 27.54 -3.05 -39.33
C ALA A 482 28.46 -1.85 -39.61
N GLU A 483 28.16 -1.07 -40.66
CA GLU A 483 28.80 0.20 -41.01
C GLU A 483 28.63 1.31 -39.96
N THR A 484 27.80 1.12 -38.92
CA THR A 484 27.72 2.05 -37.79
C THR A 484 28.76 1.80 -36.70
N ALA A 485 29.36 0.60 -36.67
CA ALA A 485 30.40 0.23 -35.71
C ALA A 485 31.81 0.68 -36.14
N PRO A 486 32.74 0.92 -35.19
CA PRO A 486 34.10 1.38 -35.51
C PRO A 486 35.02 0.28 -36.12
N GLY A 487 35.80 0.65 -37.14
CA GLY A 487 36.79 -0.21 -37.83
C GLY A 487 36.20 -1.02 -39.01
N GLY A 488 36.97 -1.48 -40.01
CA GLY A 488 38.41 -1.37 -40.29
C GLY A 488 38.69 -1.61 -41.79
N ALA A 489 39.95 -1.58 -42.22
CA ALA A 489 40.34 -1.28 -43.62
C ALA A 489 40.07 -2.35 -44.72
N ALA A 490 39.32 -3.42 -44.46
CA ALA A 490 38.84 -4.36 -45.49
C ALA A 490 37.50 -4.98 -45.06
N PRO A 491 36.40 -4.79 -45.81
CA PRO A 491 35.09 -5.30 -45.39
C PRO A 491 34.98 -6.81 -45.59
N PHE A 492 34.63 -7.54 -44.52
CA PHE A 492 34.00 -8.85 -44.69
C PHE A 492 32.61 -8.68 -45.34
N HIS A 493 32.30 -9.56 -46.29
CA HIS A 493 31.02 -9.61 -46.99
C HIS A 493 30.30 -10.93 -46.70
N LEU A 494 28.97 -10.88 -46.56
CA LEU A 494 28.14 -12.05 -46.23
C LEU A 494 27.90 -12.96 -47.46
N GLU A 495 28.93 -13.72 -47.83
CA GLU A 495 28.82 -14.81 -48.79
C GLU A 495 28.41 -16.14 -48.13
N LEU A 496 27.92 -17.10 -48.93
CA LEU A 496 27.62 -18.44 -48.43
C LEU A 496 28.89 -19.25 -48.12
N TRP A 497 30.00 -19.03 -48.84
CA TRP A 497 31.22 -19.84 -48.70
C TRP A 497 32.47 -19.14 -49.27
N HIS A 498 33.32 -18.63 -48.37
CA HIS A 498 34.58 -17.92 -48.67
C HIS A 498 35.78 -18.85 -49.01
N GLY A 499 35.52 -20.10 -49.43
CA GLY A 499 36.56 -21.09 -49.74
C GLY A 499 37.04 -21.96 -48.55
N TRP A 500 38.23 -22.54 -48.67
CA TRP A 500 38.80 -23.45 -47.66
C TRP A 500 39.65 -22.69 -46.64
N GLY A 501 39.01 -22.16 -45.60
CA GLY A 501 39.64 -21.36 -44.54
C GLY A 501 39.64 -21.99 -43.14
N PRO A 502 40.30 -21.35 -42.15
CA PRO A 502 40.28 -21.79 -40.76
C PRO A 502 38.88 -21.76 -40.13
N ALA A 503 38.02 -20.82 -40.54
CA ALA A 503 36.62 -20.76 -40.11
C ALA A 503 35.88 -22.07 -40.43
N LEU A 504 35.95 -22.52 -41.69
CA LEU A 504 35.34 -23.76 -42.15
C LEU A 504 35.88 -24.99 -41.39
N GLY A 505 37.17 -24.97 -41.03
CA GLY A 505 37.77 -25.98 -40.17
C GLY A 505 37.15 -26.04 -38.77
N LEU A 506 36.89 -24.88 -38.15
CA LEU A 506 36.24 -24.77 -36.84
C LEU A 506 34.73 -25.05 -36.90
N SER A 507 34.06 -24.70 -38.00
CA SER A 507 32.67 -25.10 -38.29
C SER A 507 32.56 -26.63 -38.45
N ALA A 508 33.45 -27.25 -39.22
CA ALA A 508 33.52 -28.71 -39.36
C ALA A 508 33.85 -29.42 -38.04
N LEU A 509 34.79 -28.88 -37.24
CA LEU A 509 35.08 -29.35 -35.90
C LEU A 509 33.83 -29.28 -35.00
N SER A 510 33.05 -28.20 -35.07
CA SER A 510 31.79 -28.07 -34.34
C SER A 510 30.78 -29.14 -34.72
N TRP A 511 30.66 -29.47 -36.02
CA TRP A 511 29.77 -30.55 -36.49
C TRP A 511 30.24 -31.92 -35.99
N LEU A 512 31.53 -32.22 -36.06
CA LEU A 512 32.11 -33.50 -35.61
C LEU A 512 31.97 -33.68 -34.09
N LEU A 513 32.30 -32.66 -33.29
CA LEU A 513 32.13 -32.66 -31.84
C LEU A 513 30.64 -32.81 -31.48
N GLY A 514 29.74 -32.11 -32.17
CA GLY A 514 28.30 -32.23 -31.95
C GLY A 514 27.72 -33.61 -32.28
N ALA A 515 28.20 -34.25 -33.34
CA ALA A 515 27.85 -35.63 -33.67
C ALA A 515 28.36 -36.61 -32.58
N ALA A 516 29.61 -36.44 -32.13
CA ALA A 516 30.18 -37.26 -31.05
C ALA A 516 29.40 -37.09 -29.72
N LEU A 517 29.07 -35.86 -29.33
CA LEU A 517 28.23 -35.54 -28.18
C LEU A 517 26.83 -36.15 -28.29
N HIS A 518 26.22 -36.13 -29.48
CA HIS A 518 24.94 -36.80 -29.72
C HIS A 518 25.04 -38.33 -29.55
N LEU A 519 26.11 -38.97 -30.01
CA LEU A 519 26.33 -40.41 -29.81
C LEU A 519 26.57 -40.73 -28.32
N ALA A 520 27.38 -39.91 -27.64
CA ALA A 520 27.67 -40.02 -26.21
C ALA A 520 26.52 -39.56 -25.27
N ARG A 521 25.33 -39.24 -25.80
CA ARG A 521 24.22 -38.65 -25.03
C ARG A 521 23.76 -39.43 -23.80
N ARG A 522 23.94 -40.76 -23.78
CA ARG A 522 23.55 -41.63 -22.65
C ARG A 522 24.46 -41.44 -21.42
N PRO A 523 25.79 -41.68 -21.50
CA PRO A 523 26.68 -41.38 -20.39
C PRO A 523 26.70 -39.89 -20.02
N LEU A 524 26.56 -38.97 -20.99
CA LEU A 524 26.47 -37.53 -20.69
C LEU A 524 25.26 -37.16 -19.82
N ALA A 525 24.08 -37.74 -20.08
CA ALA A 525 22.90 -37.52 -19.23
C ALA A 525 23.15 -38.00 -17.79
N ALA A 526 23.60 -39.25 -17.62
CA ALA A 526 23.87 -39.83 -16.31
C ALA A 526 25.00 -39.12 -15.53
N ALA A 527 26.00 -38.58 -16.23
CA ALA A 527 27.01 -37.72 -15.62
C ALA A 527 26.44 -36.34 -15.23
N GLY A 528 25.59 -35.76 -16.09
CA GLY A 528 24.92 -34.49 -15.82
C GLY A 528 23.96 -34.54 -14.62
N ASP A 529 23.33 -35.68 -14.34
CA ASP A 529 22.45 -35.85 -13.16
C ASP A 529 23.25 -35.77 -11.85
N ARG A 530 24.47 -36.33 -11.84
CA ARG A 530 25.45 -36.17 -10.74
C ARG A 530 26.01 -34.74 -10.66
N LEU A 531 26.18 -34.07 -11.80
CA LEU A 531 26.68 -32.70 -11.91
C LEU A 531 25.52 -31.67 -12.03
N SER A 532 24.43 -31.89 -11.30
CA SER A 532 23.23 -31.06 -11.38
C SER A 532 23.46 -29.68 -10.73
N GLN A 533 23.57 -28.65 -11.57
CA GLN A 533 23.63 -27.26 -11.13
C GLN A 533 22.34 -26.84 -10.40
N VAL A 534 22.46 -25.81 -9.55
CA VAL A 534 21.31 -25.15 -8.92
C VAL A 534 20.31 -24.70 -9.99
N ASP A 535 19.03 -25.03 -9.76
CA ASP A 535 17.91 -24.66 -10.62
C ASP A 535 17.46 -23.22 -10.34
N GLY A 536 17.36 -22.40 -11.40
CA GLY A 536 16.96 -21.00 -11.30
C GLY A 536 15.52 -20.82 -10.80
N ASP A 537 14.62 -21.76 -11.10
CA ASP A 537 13.25 -21.73 -10.55
C ASP A 537 13.24 -21.95 -9.03
N GLN A 538 14.14 -22.79 -8.50
CA GLN A 538 14.29 -22.98 -7.06
C GLN A 538 14.92 -21.75 -6.38
N VAL A 539 15.87 -21.08 -7.04
CA VAL A 539 16.44 -19.81 -6.52
C VAL A 539 15.36 -18.73 -6.48
N PHE A 540 14.62 -18.54 -7.57
CA PHE A 540 13.51 -17.58 -7.63
C PHE A 540 12.44 -17.86 -6.57
N ALA A 541 12.03 -19.12 -6.40
CA ALA A 541 11.08 -19.51 -5.37
C ALA A 541 11.61 -19.21 -3.95
N ARG A 542 12.87 -19.54 -3.64
CA ARG A 542 13.50 -19.23 -2.34
C ARG A 542 13.58 -17.72 -2.08
N SER A 543 13.92 -16.92 -3.09
CA SER A 543 13.94 -15.45 -2.97
C SER A 543 12.55 -14.87 -2.70
N LEU A 544 11.50 -15.37 -3.38
CA LEU A 544 10.13 -14.92 -3.17
C LEU A 544 9.60 -15.30 -1.77
N TRP A 545 9.87 -16.52 -1.30
CA TRP A 545 9.57 -16.94 0.08
C TRP A 545 10.36 -16.13 1.12
N GLY A 546 11.60 -15.74 0.81
CA GLY A 546 12.40 -14.84 1.64
C GLY A 546 11.77 -13.45 1.76
N LEU A 547 11.30 -12.88 0.65
CA LEU A 547 10.62 -11.58 0.60
C LEU A 547 9.26 -11.61 1.33
N GLU A 548 8.46 -12.67 1.15
CA GLU A 548 7.21 -12.86 1.88
C GLU A 548 7.46 -12.95 3.39
N ARG A 549 8.43 -13.76 3.82
CA ARG A 549 8.83 -13.87 5.23
C ARG A 549 9.32 -12.54 5.81
N LEU A 550 10.11 -11.78 5.05
CA LEU A 550 10.55 -10.45 5.46
C LEU A 550 9.36 -9.48 5.59
N SER A 551 8.44 -9.47 4.63
CA SER A 551 7.23 -8.65 4.66
C SER A 551 6.36 -8.95 5.89
N LEU A 552 6.15 -10.23 6.20
CA LEU A 552 5.43 -10.67 7.41
C LEU A 552 6.19 -10.30 8.70
N GLN A 553 7.52 -10.39 8.71
CA GLN A 553 8.34 -9.99 9.86
C GLN A 553 8.30 -8.47 10.09
N VAL A 554 8.45 -7.65 9.04
CA VAL A 554 8.32 -6.20 9.11
C VAL A 554 6.93 -5.81 9.60
N THR A 555 5.88 -6.34 8.97
CA THR A 555 4.48 -6.09 9.34
C THR A 555 4.20 -6.46 10.80
N GLY A 556 4.58 -7.67 11.23
CA GLY A 556 4.43 -8.12 12.61
C GLY A 556 5.30 -7.35 13.61
N SER A 557 6.44 -6.80 13.19
CA SER A 557 7.31 -5.98 14.04
C SER A 557 6.79 -4.56 14.26
N VAL A 558 6.09 -3.99 13.27
CA VAL A 558 5.56 -2.61 13.29
C VAL A 558 4.11 -2.60 13.77
N GLN A 559 3.22 -3.35 13.11
CA GLN A 559 1.77 -3.31 13.31
C GLN A 559 1.28 -4.23 14.45
N ARG A 560 1.87 -4.11 15.64
CA ARG A 560 1.59 -5.00 16.79
C ARG A 560 0.20 -4.84 17.43
N GLY A 561 -0.67 -4.00 16.88
CA GLY A 561 -2.01 -3.70 17.43
C GLY A 561 -2.02 -3.03 18.81
N SER A 562 -0.86 -2.57 19.30
CA SER A 562 -0.68 -2.13 20.68
C SER A 562 -0.52 -0.62 20.77
N LEU A 563 -1.56 0.08 21.24
CA LEU A 563 -1.56 1.55 21.38
C LEU A 563 -0.35 2.10 22.16
N PRO A 564 0.12 1.52 23.28
CA PRO A 564 1.34 1.98 23.95
C PRO A 564 2.61 1.84 23.12
N VAL A 565 2.66 0.91 22.16
CA VAL A 565 3.79 0.78 21.22
C VAL A 565 3.71 1.88 20.17
N TYR A 566 2.54 2.12 19.57
CA TYR A 566 2.36 3.19 18.58
C TYR A 566 2.63 4.58 19.18
N LEU A 567 2.11 4.86 20.38
CA LEU A 567 2.38 6.11 21.10
C LEU A 567 3.86 6.22 21.49
N GLY A 568 4.48 5.13 21.92
CA GLY A 568 5.93 5.07 22.19
C GLY A 568 6.76 5.40 20.95
N THR A 569 6.44 4.81 19.79
CA THR A 569 7.11 5.11 18.51
C THR A 569 6.91 6.58 18.12
N ALA A 570 5.70 7.13 18.22
CA ALA A 570 5.44 8.53 17.91
C ALA A 570 6.25 9.48 18.81
N LEU A 571 6.31 9.21 20.12
CA LEU A 571 7.11 9.99 21.07
C LEU A 571 8.62 9.86 20.81
N VAL A 572 9.11 8.69 20.37
CA VAL A 572 10.52 8.49 20.01
C VAL A 572 10.88 9.23 18.72
N VAL A 573 10.00 9.22 17.71
CA VAL A 573 10.21 9.97 16.46
C VAL A 573 10.19 11.48 16.72
N LEU A 574 9.23 11.97 17.50
CA LEU A 574 9.17 13.38 17.94
C LEU A 574 10.44 13.77 18.72
N LEU A 575 10.83 12.96 19.72
CA LEU A 575 12.00 13.23 20.53
C LEU A 575 13.29 13.27 19.70
N GLY A 576 13.46 12.33 18.77
CA GLY A 576 14.63 12.29 17.87
C GLY A 576 14.67 13.49 16.91
N PHE A 577 13.55 13.81 16.27
CA PHE A 577 13.46 14.90 15.30
C PHE A 577 13.70 16.27 15.94
N GLU A 578 12.96 16.60 16.99
CA GLU A 578 13.07 17.90 17.66
C GLU A 578 14.43 18.08 18.34
N THR A 579 15.02 17.02 18.90
CA THR A 579 16.38 17.09 19.46
C THR A 579 17.42 17.36 18.36
N ALA A 580 17.28 16.75 17.17
CA ALA A 580 18.15 17.04 16.04
C ALA A 580 18.02 18.50 15.58
N GLN A 581 16.80 19.03 15.51
CA GLN A 581 16.54 20.44 15.16
C GLN A 581 17.13 21.41 16.19
N LEU A 582 16.99 21.13 17.50
CA LEU A 582 17.60 21.95 18.57
C LEU A 582 19.13 21.93 18.55
N LEU A 583 19.75 20.78 18.20
CA LEU A 583 21.20 20.66 18.05
C LEU A 583 21.73 21.37 16.80
N ALA A 584 21.00 21.29 15.69
CA ALA A 584 21.38 21.91 14.42
C ALA A 584 21.18 23.43 14.42
N GLY A 585 19.99 23.90 14.78
CA GLY A 585 19.62 25.32 14.74
C GLY A 585 20.17 26.16 15.90
N ARG A 586 20.66 25.53 16.98
CA ARG A 586 21.26 26.17 18.16
C ARG A 586 20.48 27.40 18.73
N PRO A 587 19.15 27.34 18.91
CA PRO A 587 18.36 28.49 19.38
C PRO A 587 18.71 28.96 20.81
N TRP A 588 19.49 28.17 21.55
CA TRP A 588 20.06 28.55 22.84
C TRP A 588 21.10 29.68 22.74
N ALA A 589 21.68 29.94 21.57
CA ALA A 589 22.65 31.02 21.38
C ALA A 589 22.03 32.44 21.46
N THR A 590 20.72 32.56 21.21
CA THR A 590 19.95 33.81 21.33
C THR A 590 18.99 33.80 22.54
N ALA A 591 19.05 32.76 23.38
CA ALA A 591 18.13 32.63 24.51
C ALA A 591 18.51 33.58 25.66
N GLY A 592 17.61 34.54 25.95
CA GLY A 592 17.71 35.39 27.13
C GLY A 592 17.56 34.62 28.45
N PRO A 593 17.89 35.25 29.60
CA PRO A 593 17.83 34.60 30.91
C PRO A 593 16.40 34.13 31.23
N VAL A 594 16.27 32.83 31.53
CA VAL A 594 14.99 32.18 31.85
C VAL A 594 14.43 32.77 33.15
N ARG A 595 13.21 33.32 33.09
CA ARG A 595 12.45 33.71 34.27
C ARG A 595 11.79 32.48 34.89
N TRP A 596 12.09 32.20 36.15
CA TRP A 596 11.63 30.98 36.84
C TRP A 596 10.27 31.15 37.53
N TYR A 597 9.94 32.38 37.96
CA TYR A 597 8.64 32.78 38.52
C TYR A 597 8.54 34.31 38.50
N ASP A 598 7.33 34.87 38.41
CA ASP A 598 7.10 36.31 38.60
C ASP A 598 6.61 36.61 40.04
N SER A 599 6.03 35.64 40.75
CA SER A 599 5.68 35.77 42.17
C SER A 599 5.82 34.46 42.97
N VAL A 600 6.11 34.58 44.27
CA VAL A 600 6.30 33.43 45.18
C VAL A 600 5.07 32.50 45.25
N PRO A 601 3.81 32.99 45.26
CA PRO A 601 2.64 32.12 45.20
C PRO A 601 2.59 31.23 43.95
N GLN A 602 2.99 31.73 42.78
CA GLN A 602 3.06 30.90 41.55
C GLN A 602 4.04 29.74 41.73
N LEU A 603 5.24 30.02 42.29
CA LEU A 603 6.27 29.01 42.55
C LEU A 603 5.77 27.93 43.53
N VAL A 604 5.11 28.33 44.62
CA VAL A 604 4.53 27.39 45.60
C VAL A 604 3.47 26.50 44.95
N VAL A 605 2.56 27.07 44.14
CA VAL A 605 1.53 26.29 43.43
C VAL A 605 2.15 25.37 42.38
N ALA A 606 3.14 25.83 41.61
CA ALA A 606 3.83 25.01 40.60
C ALA A 606 4.57 23.81 41.23
N ILE A 607 5.28 24.02 42.34
CA ILE A 607 5.92 22.94 43.10
C ILE A 607 4.87 21.95 43.65
N GLY A 608 3.75 22.46 44.17
CA GLY A 608 2.62 21.64 44.62
C GLY A 608 2.04 20.77 43.49
N VAL A 609 1.78 21.35 42.32
CA VAL A 609 1.31 20.63 41.12
C VAL A 609 2.30 19.56 40.69
N ALA A 610 3.61 19.88 40.63
CA ALA A 610 4.64 18.92 40.28
C ALA A 610 4.71 17.73 41.26
N ALA A 611 4.63 17.99 42.56
CA ALA A 611 4.59 16.95 43.59
C ALA A 611 3.34 16.06 43.46
N VAL A 612 2.17 16.65 43.23
CA VAL A 612 0.91 15.91 43.01
C VAL A 612 0.96 15.09 41.71
N ALA A 613 1.56 15.61 40.64
CA ALA A 613 1.75 14.87 39.38
C ALA A 613 2.65 13.64 39.58
N VAL A 614 3.75 13.77 40.32
CA VAL A 614 4.61 12.63 40.69
C VAL A 614 3.83 11.61 41.54
N LEU A 615 3.08 12.07 42.54
CA LEU A 615 2.22 11.19 43.36
C LEU A 615 1.12 10.48 42.53
N CYS A 616 0.62 11.11 41.48
CA CYS A 616 -0.33 10.53 40.53
C CYS A 616 0.29 9.37 39.73
N VAL A 617 1.49 9.56 39.17
CA VAL A 617 2.25 8.52 38.45
C VAL A 617 2.65 7.35 39.36
N LEU A 618 2.77 7.58 40.67
CA LEU A 618 3.03 6.55 41.68
C LEU A 618 1.76 5.85 42.21
N ALA A 619 0.55 6.33 41.88
CA ALA A 619 -0.70 5.82 42.45
C ALA A 619 -1.13 4.46 41.86
N ARG A 620 -1.07 3.40 42.68
CA ARG A 620 -1.50 2.04 42.27
C ARG A 620 -3.02 1.83 42.19
N GLN A 621 -3.81 2.74 42.77
CA GLN A 621 -5.27 2.70 42.75
C GLN A 621 -5.82 3.74 41.76
N ARG A 622 -6.77 3.34 40.91
CA ARG A 622 -7.31 4.21 39.86
C ARG A 622 -8.01 5.45 40.41
N MET A 623 -8.77 5.29 41.49
CA MET A 623 -9.47 6.42 42.13
C MET A 623 -8.47 7.44 42.72
N LYS A 624 -7.39 6.96 43.36
CA LYS A 624 -6.31 7.84 43.84
C LYS A 624 -5.62 8.57 42.69
N ALA A 625 -5.36 7.88 41.56
CA ALA A 625 -4.79 8.52 40.38
C ALA A 625 -5.72 9.61 39.80
N ALA A 626 -7.02 9.34 39.63
CA ALA A 626 -7.96 10.34 39.10
C ALA A 626 -8.14 11.55 40.01
N VAL A 627 -8.21 11.36 41.34
CA VAL A 627 -8.29 12.49 42.29
C VAL A 627 -6.99 13.31 42.28
N LEU A 628 -5.82 12.68 42.22
CA LEU A 628 -4.55 13.41 42.12
C LEU A 628 -4.40 14.14 40.78
N ALA A 629 -4.84 13.54 39.67
CA ALA A 629 -4.91 14.23 38.37
C ALA A 629 -5.82 15.48 38.46
N GLY A 630 -7.00 15.35 39.05
CA GLY A 630 -7.89 16.49 39.26
C GLY A 630 -7.27 17.61 40.11
N VAL A 631 -6.53 17.27 41.17
CA VAL A 631 -5.78 18.26 41.96
C VAL A 631 -4.71 18.99 41.13
N THR A 632 -4.08 18.35 40.12
CA THR A 632 -3.22 19.08 39.18
C THR A 632 -3.99 20.06 38.30
N GLY A 633 -5.22 19.73 37.90
CA GLY A 633 -6.11 20.62 37.14
C GLY A 633 -6.60 21.83 37.95
N TYR A 634 -6.97 21.65 39.23
CA TYR A 634 -7.24 22.78 40.12
C TYR A 634 -5.99 23.63 40.36
N GLY A 635 -4.81 23.03 40.47
CA GLY A 635 -3.55 23.77 40.57
C GLY A 635 -3.24 24.61 39.32
N ALA A 636 -3.52 24.08 38.11
CA ALA A 636 -3.44 24.85 36.86
C ALA A 636 -4.45 26.02 36.84
N GLY A 637 -5.69 25.79 37.28
CA GLY A 637 -6.68 26.87 37.42
C GLY A 637 -6.24 27.97 38.40
N LEU A 638 -5.60 27.59 39.52
CA LEU A 638 -5.02 28.56 40.47
C LEU A 638 -3.82 29.31 39.86
N LEU A 639 -3.00 28.67 39.03
CA LEU A 639 -1.98 29.38 38.25
C LEU A 639 -2.60 30.39 37.27
N TYR A 640 -3.73 30.09 36.62
CA TYR A 640 -4.44 31.07 35.78
C TYR A 640 -4.94 32.28 36.58
N VAL A 641 -5.47 32.10 37.79
CA VAL A 641 -5.80 33.22 38.70
C VAL A 641 -4.55 34.06 39.01
N LEU A 642 -3.42 33.41 39.32
CA LEU A 642 -2.15 34.07 39.63
C LEU A 642 -1.43 34.69 38.40
N HIS A 643 -1.97 34.52 37.18
CA HIS A 643 -1.55 35.21 35.97
C HIS A 643 -2.60 36.23 35.47
N GLY A 644 -3.67 36.48 36.24
CA GLY A 644 -4.72 37.43 35.87
C GLY A 644 -5.66 36.95 34.76
N ALA A 645 -5.84 35.64 34.60
CA ALA A 645 -6.73 35.02 33.61
C ALA A 645 -7.96 34.36 34.28
N PRO A 646 -8.94 35.15 34.79
CA PRO A 646 -10.06 34.63 35.57
C PRO A 646 -11.02 33.76 34.76
N ASP A 647 -11.31 34.08 33.50
CA ASP A 647 -12.18 33.29 32.63
C ASP A 647 -11.63 31.87 32.40
N LEU A 648 -10.32 31.76 32.14
CA LEU A 648 -9.62 30.49 32.00
C LEU A 648 -9.64 29.72 33.33
N ALA A 649 -9.47 30.40 34.47
CA ALA A 649 -9.57 29.77 35.78
C ALA A 649 -10.96 29.20 36.07
N LEU A 650 -12.02 29.99 35.85
CA LEU A 650 -13.42 29.55 36.02
C LEU A 650 -13.75 28.37 35.11
N THR A 651 -13.37 28.45 33.83
CA THR A 651 -13.53 27.35 32.87
C THR A 651 -12.78 26.10 33.34
N GLN A 652 -11.50 26.22 33.71
CA GLN A 652 -10.67 25.11 34.18
C GLN A 652 -11.26 24.43 35.42
N PHE A 653 -11.71 25.20 36.42
CA PHE A 653 -12.35 24.64 37.61
C PHE A 653 -13.67 23.91 37.29
N ALA A 654 -14.48 24.45 36.38
CA ALA A 654 -15.74 23.84 35.96
C ALA A 654 -15.50 22.56 35.14
N VAL A 655 -14.59 22.59 34.16
CA VAL A 655 -14.14 21.41 33.40
C VAL A 655 -13.61 20.33 34.33
N GLU A 656 -12.75 20.66 35.28
CA GLU A 656 -12.15 19.67 36.19
C GLU A 656 -13.20 19.03 37.12
N THR A 657 -14.15 19.81 37.63
CA THR A 657 -15.23 19.27 38.48
C THR A 657 -16.14 18.32 37.70
N VAL A 658 -16.44 18.65 36.44
CA VAL A 658 -17.23 17.80 35.53
C VAL A 658 -16.43 16.55 35.09
N SER A 659 -15.15 16.70 34.74
CA SER A 659 -14.29 15.60 34.30
C SER A 659 -14.09 14.58 35.43
N LEU A 660 -13.80 15.04 36.65
CA LEU A 660 -13.66 14.20 37.84
C LEU A 660 -14.97 13.45 38.12
N THR A 661 -16.12 14.10 37.98
CA THR A 661 -17.42 13.43 38.11
C THR A 661 -17.58 12.32 37.06
N VAL A 662 -17.31 12.59 35.79
CA VAL A 662 -17.37 11.58 34.71
C VAL A 662 -16.36 10.44 34.94
N PHE A 663 -15.14 10.75 35.37
CA PHE A 663 -14.13 9.75 35.74
C PHE A 663 -14.60 8.86 36.90
N VAL A 664 -15.22 9.41 37.94
CA VAL A 664 -15.78 8.61 39.05
C VAL A 664 -16.82 7.63 38.54
N LEU A 665 -17.69 8.02 37.60
CA LEU A 665 -18.69 7.13 37.00
C LEU A 665 -18.03 6.02 36.16
N VAL A 666 -17.06 6.34 35.31
CA VAL A 666 -16.34 5.35 34.48
C VAL A 666 -15.49 4.41 35.34
N LEU A 667 -14.81 4.92 36.37
CA LEU A 667 -13.93 4.13 37.23
C LEU A 667 -14.68 3.14 38.14
N ARG A 668 -15.95 3.40 38.48
CA ARG A 668 -16.83 2.42 39.16
C ARG A 668 -16.98 1.09 38.39
N ARG A 669 -16.69 1.06 37.08
CA ARG A 669 -16.73 -0.15 36.24
C ARG A 669 -15.36 -0.79 35.97
N LEU A 670 -14.26 -0.25 36.52
CA LEU A 670 -12.90 -0.73 36.27
C LEU A 670 -12.25 -1.30 37.55
N PRO A 671 -11.32 -2.27 37.44
CA PRO A 671 -10.64 -2.83 38.62
C PRO A 671 -9.95 -1.73 39.45
N ALA A 672 -10.18 -1.71 40.76
CA ALA A 672 -9.76 -0.61 41.64
C ALA A 672 -8.24 -0.34 41.64
N ARG A 673 -7.43 -1.36 41.30
CA ARG A 673 -5.98 -1.27 41.11
C ARG A 673 -5.61 -1.36 39.63
N PHE A 674 -4.46 -0.82 39.25
CA PHE A 674 -3.83 -1.17 37.97
C PHE A 674 -3.28 -2.62 38.04
N PRO A 675 -3.24 -3.38 36.92
CA PRO A 675 -2.73 -4.74 36.94
C PRO A 675 -1.22 -4.80 37.23
N ASP A 676 -0.82 -5.41 38.33
CA ASP A 676 0.57 -5.77 38.59
C ASP A 676 1.06 -6.78 37.53
N SER A 677 2.23 -6.56 36.95
CA SER A 677 2.74 -7.33 35.80
C SER A 677 4.22 -7.72 35.95
N SER A 678 4.65 -8.67 35.13
CA SER A 678 5.79 -9.58 35.38
C SER A 678 7.19 -8.93 35.38
N ARG A 679 8.24 -9.71 35.69
CA ARG A 679 9.65 -9.23 35.76
C ARG A 679 10.07 -8.36 34.56
N THR A 680 9.65 -8.73 33.35
CA THR A 680 9.92 -8.02 32.09
C THR A 680 9.31 -6.61 32.03
N TRP A 681 8.23 -6.34 32.78
CA TRP A 681 7.63 -5.02 32.90
C TRP A 681 8.57 -4.02 33.59
N ARG A 682 9.40 -4.44 34.55
CA ARG A 682 10.29 -3.54 35.31
C ARG A 682 11.33 -2.86 34.40
N LEU A 683 11.95 -3.63 33.51
CA LEU A 683 12.93 -3.11 32.54
C LEU A 683 12.25 -2.16 31.53
N ARG A 684 11.07 -2.54 31.01
CA ARG A 684 10.29 -1.68 30.12
C ARG A 684 9.81 -0.40 30.81
N ARG A 685 9.45 -0.46 32.10
CA ARG A 685 9.07 0.70 32.89
C ARG A 685 10.24 1.66 33.09
N GLY A 686 11.46 1.16 33.28
CA GLY A 686 12.68 1.98 33.30
C GLY A 686 12.84 2.79 32.01
N LEU A 687 12.77 2.11 30.85
CA LEU A 687 12.81 2.77 29.53
C LEU A 687 11.65 3.76 29.36
N GLN A 688 10.43 3.41 29.75
CA GLN A 688 9.27 4.31 29.68
C GLN A 688 9.45 5.57 30.54
N VAL A 689 10.00 5.45 31.75
CA VAL A 689 10.31 6.62 32.60
C VAL A 689 11.37 7.49 31.93
N VAL A 690 12.44 6.92 31.39
CA VAL A 690 13.46 7.68 30.63
C VAL A 690 12.85 8.41 29.44
N PHE A 691 12.04 7.74 28.61
CA PHE A 691 11.37 8.38 27.47
C PHE A 691 10.35 9.45 27.89
N SER A 692 9.56 9.24 28.95
CA SER A 692 8.62 10.24 29.45
C SER A 692 9.32 11.47 30.06
N VAL A 693 10.44 11.28 30.77
CA VAL A 693 11.25 12.39 31.29
C VAL A 693 11.94 13.13 30.15
N ALA A 694 12.51 12.43 29.16
CA ALA A 694 13.14 13.05 28.00
C ALA A 694 12.12 13.83 27.13
N ALA A 695 10.93 13.26 26.87
CA ALA A 695 9.87 13.95 26.14
C ALA A 695 9.32 15.17 26.90
N GLY A 696 9.13 15.06 28.22
CA GLY A 696 8.71 16.19 29.06
C GLY A 696 9.75 17.31 29.12
N GLY A 697 11.03 16.94 29.27
CA GLY A 697 12.16 17.87 29.22
C GLY A 697 12.32 18.56 27.86
N LEU A 698 12.14 17.81 26.77
CA LEU A 698 12.11 18.37 25.41
C LEU A 698 10.98 19.38 25.24
N VAL A 699 9.75 19.04 25.64
CA VAL A 699 8.60 19.96 25.53
C VAL A 699 8.82 21.22 26.37
N ALA A 700 9.39 21.09 27.57
CA ALA A 700 9.78 22.25 28.39
C ALA A 700 10.86 23.11 27.70
N ALA A 701 11.89 22.49 27.11
CA ALA A 701 12.93 23.19 26.38
C ALA A 701 12.38 23.92 25.13
N LEU A 702 11.54 23.24 24.33
CA LEU A 702 10.86 23.82 23.16
C LEU A 702 9.97 25.01 23.54
N LEU A 703 9.24 24.96 24.66
CA LEU A 703 8.47 26.09 25.17
C LEU A 703 9.38 27.26 25.57
N VAL A 704 10.48 27.02 26.28
CA VAL A 704 11.46 28.07 26.63
C VAL A 704 12.08 28.71 25.38
N PHE A 705 12.50 27.91 24.41
CA PHE A 705 13.09 28.43 23.16
C PHE A 705 12.04 29.14 22.28
N SER A 706 10.78 28.69 22.26
CA SER A 706 9.70 29.36 21.51
C SER A 706 9.30 30.71 22.14
N LEU A 707 9.46 30.87 23.45
CA LEU A 707 9.31 32.16 24.13
C LEU A 707 10.50 33.09 23.85
N ALA A 708 11.72 32.55 23.84
CA ALA A 708 12.94 33.32 23.56
C ALA A 708 13.08 33.74 22.09
N ALA A 709 12.62 32.91 21.14
CA ALA A 709 12.69 33.17 19.69
C ALA A 709 11.58 34.11 19.17
N ARG A 710 10.82 34.79 20.04
CA ARG A 710 9.75 35.70 19.65
C ARG A 710 10.30 37.01 19.07
N SER A 711 10.26 37.12 17.75
CA SER A 711 10.72 38.30 17.00
C SER A 711 9.67 39.41 16.83
N GLY A 712 8.37 39.09 16.93
CA GLY A 712 7.28 40.05 16.75
C GLY A 712 6.67 40.57 18.08
N PRO A 713 6.07 41.78 18.08
CA PRO A 713 5.33 42.28 19.24
C PRO A 713 4.12 41.40 19.54
N ALA A 714 3.72 41.34 20.82
CA ALA A 714 2.52 40.59 21.21
C ALA A 714 1.24 41.30 20.72
N ALA A 715 0.25 40.53 20.25
CA ALA A 715 -1.05 41.08 19.83
C ALA A 715 -1.93 41.59 21.00
N GLY A 716 -1.67 41.13 22.24
CA GLY A 716 -2.48 41.48 23.42
C GLY A 716 -2.73 43.00 23.59
N PRO A 717 -1.70 43.86 23.61
CA PRO A 717 -1.85 45.31 23.63
C PRO A 717 -2.70 45.92 22.50
N GLN A 718 -2.89 45.24 21.37
CA GLN A 718 -3.75 45.69 20.26
C GLN A 718 -5.22 45.23 20.47
N LEU A 719 -5.45 44.14 21.19
CA LEU A 719 -6.80 43.65 21.54
C LEU A 719 -7.49 44.53 22.59
N LEU A 720 -6.74 45.20 23.46
CA LEU A 720 -7.28 46.15 24.45
C LEU A 720 -8.07 47.31 23.79
N PRO A 721 -7.48 48.13 22.90
CA PRO A 721 -8.22 49.20 22.24
C PRO A 721 -9.32 48.65 21.31
N ALA A 722 -9.13 47.50 20.66
CA ALA A 722 -10.19 46.87 19.85
C ALA A 722 -11.43 46.53 20.71
N THR A 723 -11.23 45.89 21.86
CA THR A 723 -12.33 45.59 22.82
C THR A 723 -13.00 46.86 23.36
N ALA A 724 -12.23 47.93 23.56
CA ALA A 724 -12.76 49.22 24.00
C ALA A 724 -13.61 49.93 22.91
N HIS A 725 -13.26 49.79 21.62
CA HIS A 725 -14.11 50.29 20.51
C HIS A 725 -15.45 49.56 20.46
N GLU A 726 -15.46 48.27 20.82
CA GLU A 726 -16.69 47.48 20.92
C GLU A 726 -17.59 47.88 22.11
N GLY A 727 -17.13 48.77 23.00
CA GLY A 727 -17.86 49.22 24.21
C GLY A 727 -17.84 48.21 25.37
N VAL A 728 -17.00 47.18 25.27
CA VAL A 728 -16.98 45.98 26.12
C VAL A 728 -15.73 45.99 27.01
N ARG A 729 -15.73 45.27 28.14
CA ARG A 729 -14.59 45.26 29.10
C ARG A 729 -13.83 43.94 29.14
N ASN A 730 -14.49 42.81 28.89
CA ASN A 730 -13.85 41.50 28.92
C ASN A 730 -13.19 41.17 27.58
N VAL A 731 -11.89 41.48 27.48
CA VAL A 731 -11.03 41.19 26.31
C VAL A 731 -11.04 39.70 25.94
N VAL A 732 -11.16 38.78 26.91
CA VAL A 732 -11.18 37.34 26.64
C VAL A 732 -12.50 36.96 25.97
N ALA A 733 -13.64 37.39 26.53
CA ALA A 733 -14.95 37.17 25.92
C ALA A 733 -15.02 37.76 24.51
N THR A 734 -14.72 39.05 24.32
CA THR A 734 -14.74 39.71 23.00
C THR A 734 -13.78 39.04 22.00
N THR A 735 -12.65 38.49 22.44
CA THR A 735 -11.78 37.72 21.55
C THR A 735 -12.43 36.40 21.11
N LEU A 736 -13.15 35.70 22.00
CA LEU A 736 -13.78 34.41 21.71
C LEU A 736 -15.11 34.53 20.94
N VAL A 737 -15.96 35.51 21.24
CA VAL A 737 -17.31 35.62 20.64
C VAL A 737 -17.45 36.64 19.51
N ASP A 738 -16.40 37.42 19.25
CA ASP A 738 -16.38 38.46 18.20
C ASP A 738 -15.12 38.32 17.33
N LEU A 739 -13.96 38.79 17.82
CA LEU A 739 -12.73 38.96 17.03
C LEU A 739 -12.16 37.66 16.45
N ARG A 740 -12.39 36.51 17.12
CA ARG A 740 -11.96 35.17 16.69
C ARG A 740 -13.07 34.13 16.84
N ALA A 741 -14.33 34.51 16.63
CA ALA A 741 -15.52 33.67 16.78
C ALA A 741 -15.50 32.33 16.01
N TRP A 742 -14.67 32.24 14.95
CA TRP A 742 -14.41 30.99 14.22
C TRP A 742 -13.83 29.87 15.09
N ASP A 743 -12.95 30.19 16.05
CA ASP A 743 -12.34 29.20 16.95
C ASP A 743 -13.42 28.60 17.87
N THR A 744 -14.21 29.46 18.52
CA THR A 744 -15.32 29.06 19.41
C THR A 744 -16.44 28.30 18.67
N MET A 745 -16.68 28.62 17.39
CA MET A 745 -17.55 27.82 16.52
C MET A 745 -16.95 26.42 16.25
N GLY A 746 -15.64 26.33 16.01
CA GLY A 746 -14.92 25.07 15.83
C GLY A 746 -14.91 24.18 17.07
N GLU A 747 -14.62 24.75 18.24
CA GLU A 747 -14.67 24.06 19.54
C GLU A 747 -16.08 23.50 19.83
N SER A 748 -17.12 24.31 19.57
CA SER A 748 -18.52 23.90 19.70
C SER A 748 -18.87 22.73 18.76
N ALA A 749 -18.37 22.75 17.52
CA ALA A 749 -18.55 21.65 16.57
C ALA A 749 -17.81 20.36 17.02
N VAL A 750 -16.59 20.48 17.57
CA VAL A 750 -15.84 19.36 18.16
C VAL A 750 -16.60 18.75 19.34
N LEU A 751 -17.19 19.57 20.21
CA LEU A 751 -17.98 19.11 21.35
C LEU A 751 -19.29 18.42 20.95
N ALA A 752 -20.00 18.95 19.95
CA ALA A 752 -21.16 18.30 19.36
C ALA A 752 -20.79 16.93 18.74
N ALA A 753 -19.71 16.87 17.97
CA ALA A 753 -19.19 15.63 17.39
C ALA A 753 -18.76 14.61 18.47
N ALA A 754 -18.15 15.07 19.57
CA ALA A 754 -17.76 14.23 20.70
C ALA A 754 -18.99 13.62 21.40
N ALA A 755 -20.03 14.40 21.68
CA ALA A 755 -21.27 13.90 22.29
C ALA A 755 -21.97 12.87 21.38
N VAL A 756 -22.20 13.22 20.11
CA VAL A 756 -22.80 12.31 19.11
C VAL A 756 -21.98 11.03 18.94
N GLY A 757 -20.65 11.12 19.00
CA GLY A 757 -19.73 9.99 18.98
C GLY A 757 -19.83 9.10 20.21
N VAL A 758 -19.83 9.66 21.42
CA VAL A 758 -20.02 8.93 22.69
C VAL A 758 -21.36 8.19 22.67
N THR A 759 -22.46 8.89 22.37
CA THR A 759 -23.79 8.28 22.32
C THR A 759 -23.88 7.19 21.26
N SER A 760 -23.30 7.41 20.07
CA SER A 760 -23.24 6.40 19.00
C SER A 760 -22.46 5.14 19.42
N LEU A 761 -21.32 5.28 20.09
CA LEU A 761 -20.54 4.15 20.63
C LEU A 761 -21.29 3.36 21.72
N VAL A 762 -22.08 4.05 22.56
CA VAL A 762 -22.94 3.43 23.58
C VAL A 762 -24.09 2.64 22.94
N TYR A 763 -24.78 3.18 21.93
CA TYR A 763 -25.89 2.51 21.27
C TYR A 763 -25.44 1.37 20.32
N LEU A 764 -24.39 1.56 19.52
CA LEU A 764 -23.93 0.53 18.56
C LEU A 764 -23.53 -0.78 19.24
N ARG A 765 -22.94 -0.71 20.44
CA ARG A 765 -22.60 -1.90 21.24
C ARG A 765 -23.80 -2.76 21.66
N ARG A 766 -25.04 -2.27 21.52
CA ARG A 766 -26.25 -3.07 21.76
C ARG A 766 -26.60 -4.02 20.61
N ARG A 767 -26.22 -3.72 19.36
CA ARG A 767 -26.45 -4.62 18.20
C ARG A 767 -25.41 -5.73 18.08
N ALA A 768 -24.19 -5.51 18.54
CA ALA A 768 -23.09 -6.49 18.46
C ALA A 768 -23.17 -7.64 19.50
N ARG A 769 -24.15 -7.62 20.42
CA ARG A 769 -24.48 -8.75 21.29
C ARG A 769 -25.80 -9.36 20.87
N VAL A 770 -25.74 -10.24 19.87
CA VAL A 770 -26.76 -11.28 19.71
C VAL A 770 -26.85 -12.04 21.05
N PRO A 771 -28.04 -12.25 21.63
CA PRO A 771 -28.17 -13.11 22.78
C PRO A 771 -27.77 -14.53 22.37
N VAL A 772 -26.64 -15.03 22.88
CA VAL A 772 -26.49 -16.48 23.02
C VAL A 772 -27.63 -16.91 23.92
N ALA A 773 -28.53 -17.75 23.40
CA ALA A 773 -29.70 -18.19 24.14
C ALA A 773 -29.26 -18.77 25.49
N GLN A 774 -29.87 -18.29 26.58
CA GLN A 774 -29.64 -18.92 27.88
C GLN A 774 -30.21 -20.35 27.79
N PRO A 775 -29.48 -21.38 28.26
CA PRO A 775 -30.05 -22.72 28.39
C PRO A 775 -31.33 -22.63 29.23
N VAL A 776 -32.40 -23.27 28.74
CA VAL A 776 -33.67 -23.32 29.47
C VAL A 776 -33.44 -24.11 30.76
N PRO A 777 -33.74 -23.55 31.95
CA PRO A 777 -33.66 -24.31 33.19
C PRO A 777 -34.64 -25.49 33.14
N GLY A 778 -34.13 -26.71 33.10
CA GLY A 778 -34.93 -27.94 33.04
C GLY A 778 -34.49 -29.01 32.04
N SER A 779 -33.59 -28.71 31.09
CA SER A 779 -33.04 -29.73 30.19
C SER A 779 -31.89 -30.52 30.85
N GLU A 780 -32.22 -31.57 31.61
CA GLU A 780 -31.22 -32.54 32.06
C GLU A 780 -30.69 -33.34 30.87
N GLY A 781 -29.36 -33.34 30.70
CA GLY A 781 -28.63 -34.13 29.71
C GLY A 781 -27.43 -34.81 30.38
N PRO A 782 -27.15 -36.09 30.11
CA PRO A 782 -26.25 -36.89 30.96
C PRO A 782 -24.77 -36.65 30.70
N GLY A 783 -23.95 -36.79 31.74
CA GLY A 783 -22.50 -36.92 31.67
C GLY A 783 -21.71 -35.65 31.97
N GLY A 784 -21.02 -35.63 33.11
CA GLY A 784 -20.12 -34.54 33.46
C GLY A 784 -18.83 -34.55 32.64
N GLY A 785 -18.65 -33.55 31.77
CA GLY A 785 -17.43 -33.35 30.99
C GLY A 785 -17.02 -31.88 30.96
N ARG A 786 -15.80 -31.57 31.42
CA ARG A 786 -15.23 -30.21 31.34
C ARG A 786 -14.77 -29.98 29.90
N PRO A 787 -15.20 -28.92 29.18
CA PRO A 787 -14.80 -28.72 27.80
C PRO A 787 -13.29 -28.51 27.70
N PRO A 788 -12.61 -29.12 26.71
CA PRO A 788 -11.16 -29.04 26.58
C PRO A 788 -10.71 -27.62 26.23
N ALA A 789 -9.57 -27.20 26.79
CA ALA A 789 -8.95 -25.93 26.43
C ALA A 789 -8.35 -26.01 25.01
N PRO A 790 -8.36 -24.93 24.22
CA PRO A 790 -7.80 -24.95 22.87
C PRO A 790 -6.27 -25.10 22.92
N VAL A 791 -5.77 -26.19 22.33
CA VAL A 791 -4.33 -26.46 22.21
C VAL A 791 -3.73 -25.54 21.15
N VAL A 792 -2.81 -24.67 21.56
CA VAL A 792 -1.94 -23.91 20.67
C VAL A 792 -0.58 -24.60 20.64
N GLY A 793 -0.25 -25.25 19.52
CA GLY A 793 1.03 -25.94 19.30
C GLY A 793 1.65 -25.52 17.96
N PRO A 794 2.96 -25.20 17.91
CA PRO A 794 3.63 -24.76 16.68
C PRO A 794 4.30 -25.91 15.93
N GLY A 795 4.12 -25.93 14.60
CA GLY A 795 5.11 -26.44 13.64
C GLY A 795 5.26 -27.97 13.48
N ALA A 796 4.81 -28.48 12.34
CA ALA A 796 5.32 -29.71 11.72
C ALA A 796 5.51 -29.47 10.21
N PRO A 797 6.58 -29.98 9.57
CA PRO A 797 6.83 -29.79 8.15
C PRO A 797 6.01 -30.76 7.26
N PRO A 798 5.68 -30.40 6.02
CA PRO A 798 4.96 -31.29 5.10
C PRO A 798 5.91 -32.31 4.44
N GLY A 799 5.51 -33.58 4.36
CA GLY A 799 6.29 -34.62 3.66
C GLY A 799 5.52 -35.93 3.40
N SER A 800 5.65 -36.41 2.16
CA SER A 800 5.30 -37.74 1.58
C SER A 800 3.83 -38.21 1.49
N ALA A 801 3.59 -39.11 0.50
CA ALA A 801 2.34 -39.80 0.12
C ALA A 801 1.11 -38.92 -0.22
N ALA A 802 0.47 -38.91 -1.40
CA ALA A 802 0.45 -39.74 -2.62
C ALA A 802 -0.35 -41.06 -2.58
N ALA A 803 -1.26 -41.21 -3.56
CA ALA A 803 -2.22 -42.30 -3.79
C ALA A 803 -3.37 -42.37 -2.74
N GLU A 804 -4.60 -42.83 -3.04
CA GLU A 804 -5.17 -43.45 -4.26
C GLU A 804 -6.47 -42.75 -4.76
N SER A 805 -7.10 -43.32 -5.80
CA SER A 805 -8.34 -42.86 -6.44
C SER A 805 -9.29 -44.03 -6.67
N ALA A 806 -10.58 -43.91 -6.32
CA ALA A 806 -11.70 -44.54 -7.05
C ALA A 806 -13.09 -44.13 -6.51
N ALA A 807 -14.07 -44.10 -7.43
CA ALA A 807 -15.53 -44.23 -7.21
C ALA A 807 -16.27 -43.20 -6.31
N GLY A 808 -17.58 -42.99 -6.47
CA GLY A 808 -18.47 -43.49 -7.52
C GLY A 808 -19.85 -43.96 -7.05
N SER A 809 -20.77 -43.00 -6.85
CA SER A 809 -22.24 -43.16 -6.99
C SER A 809 -22.94 -44.44 -6.47
N ALA A 810 -23.48 -44.38 -5.25
CA ALA A 810 -24.74 -45.03 -4.83
C ALA A 810 -25.14 -44.52 -3.41
N SER A 811 -26.37 -44.66 -2.90
CA SER A 811 -27.75 -44.63 -3.44
C SER A 811 -28.69 -44.88 -2.24
N MET A 812 -29.96 -44.45 -2.33
CA MET A 812 -31.05 -44.66 -1.34
C MET A 812 -30.94 -43.93 0.03
N ALA A 813 -32.02 -43.74 0.80
CA ALA A 813 -33.44 -43.41 0.55
C ALA A 813 -34.18 -43.42 1.90
N LEU A 814 -35.09 -42.46 2.15
CA LEU A 814 -36.13 -42.36 3.21
C LEU A 814 -36.66 -40.91 3.08
N ASP A 815 -37.79 -40.60 2.44
CA ASP A 815 -39.21 -40.94 2.68
C ASP A 815 -39.85 -40.24 3.90
N ARG A 816 -40.69 -39.25 3.55
CA ARG A 816 -41.85 -38.62 4.22
C ARG A 816 -41.82 -37.99 5.64
N ASP A 817 -42.32 -36.74 5.62
CA ASP A 817 -43.40 -36.15 6.44
C ASP A 817 -43.26 -35.97 7.97
N ALA A 818 -42.82 -34.77 8.37
CA ALA A 818 -43.50 -33.96 9.40
C ALA A 818 -43.20 -32.47 9.18
N GLY A 819 -44.19 -31.59 9.33
CA GLY A 819 -44.08 -30.19 8.87
C GLY A 819 -43.74 -29.14 9.94
N ALA A 820 -42.75 -28.29 9.66
CA ALA A 820 -42.61 -26.96 10.26
C ALA A 820 -41.82 -26.04 9.29
N GLN A 821 -42.46 -25.01 8.73
CA GLN A 821 -41.79 -24.08 7.82
C GLN A 821 -40.94 -23.06 8.60
N ALA A 822 -39.63 -23.06 8.38
CA ALA A 822 -38.76 -21.96 8.79
C ALA A 822 -38.84 -20.82 7.77
N PRO A 823 -38.90 -19.54 8.18
CA PRO A 823 -39.01 -18.42 7.26
C PRO A 823 -37.69 -18.14 6.51
N GLU A 824 -37.80 -17.87 5.21
CA GLU A 824 -36.65 -17.51 4.36
C GLU A 824 -36.07 -16.12 4.70
N PRO A 825 -34.76 -15.89 4.43
CA PRO A 825 -34.17 -14.56 4.52
C PRO A 825 -34.62 -13.65 3.36
N PRO A 826 -34.95 -12.37 3.61
CA PRO A 826 -35.46 -11.46 2.57
C PRO A 826 -34.39 -11.09 1.53
N GLY A 827 -34.81 -11.04 0.26
CA GLY A 827 -33.94 -10.76 -0.88
C GLY A 827 -33.44 -9.30 -1.01
N PRO A 828 -32.56 -9.01 -1.99
CA PRO A 828 -31.74 -7.79 -2.00
C PRO A 828 -32.49 -6.45 -2.12
N ALA A 829 -33.76 -6.44 -2.55
CA ALA A 829 -34.50 -5.23 -2.85
C ALA A 829 -34.88 -4.40 -1.59
N GLY A 830 -35.11 -5.05 -0.44
CA GLY A 830 -35.66 -4.39 0.76
C GLY A 830 -34.72 -3.45 1.52
N ARG A 831 -33.52 -3.15 1.00
CA ARG A 831 -32.44 -2.51 1.77
C ARG A 831 -32.51 -0.98 1.86
N TRP A 832 -33.35 -0.33 1.06
CA TRP A 832 -33.37 1.14 0.93
C TRP A 832 -34.59 1.81 1.60
N ASP A 833 -35.74 1.15 1.69
CA ASP A 833 -36.97 1.75 2.25
C ASP A 833 -37.01 1.85 3.78
N ALA A 834 -36.04 1.24 4.48
CA ALA A 834 -35.89 1.35 5.93
C ALA A 834 -35.70 2.80 6.44
N TRP A 835 -35.35 3.74 5.56
CA TRP A 835 -35.19 5.17 5.86
C TRP A 835 -36.48 5.99 5.66
N LYS A 836 -37.52 5.44 5.03
CA LYS A 836 -38.76 6.17 4.68
C LYS A 836 -39.87 6.05 5.73
N GLN A 837 -39.70 5.21 6.75
CA GLN A 837 -40.66 5.16 7.86
C GLN A 837 -40.40 6.35 8.80
N PRO A 838 -41.36 7.28 8.99
CA PRO A 838 -41.19 8.33 9.97
C PRO A 838 -41.07 7.70 11.36
N VAL A 839 -40.03 8.07 12.10
CA VAL A 839 -39.81 7.58 13.47
C VAL A 839 -40.98 8.03 14.33
N ARG A 840 -41.93 7.12 14.59
CA ARG A 840 -43.02 7.36 15.54
C ARG A 840 -42.38 7.57 16.92
N LEU A 841 -42.32 8.83 17.34
CA LEU A 841 -41.97 9.22 18.70
C LEU A 841 -42.78 8.35 19.67
N GLY A 842 -42.07 7.57 20.48
CA GLY A 842 -42.67 6.46 21.22
C GLY A 842 -43.80 6.93 22.13
N THR A 843 -45.02 6.45 21.88
CA THR A 843 -46.15 6.66 22.76
C THR A 843 -45.81 6.10 24.15
N ARG A 844 -46.00 6.92 25.19
CA ARG A 844 -45.70 6.51 26.58
C ARG A 844 -46.58 5.31 26.95
N PRO A 845 -46.02 4.13 27.30
CA PRO A 845 -46.83 3.01 27.75
C PRO A 845 -47.61 3.41 29.01
N HIS A 846 -48.93 3.21 28.97
CA HIS A 846 -49.80 3.34 30.15
C HIS A 846 -50.06 1.94 30.71
N GLY A 847 -49.67 1.75 31.97
CA GLY A 847 -49.75 0.48 32.69
C GLY A 847 -49.03 0.63 34.02
N SER A 848 -49.79 0.77 35.11
CA SER A 848 -49.27 0.97 36.47
C SER A 848 -48.76 -0.36 37.05
N PRO A 849 -47.86 -0.36 38.06
CA PRO A 849 -48.19 0.21 39.37
C PRO A 849 -47.25 1.34 39.83
N VAL A 850 -47.85 2.31 40.52
CA VAL A 850 -47.19 3.35 41.34
C VAL A 850 -46.00 4.03 40.66
N ALA A 851 -46.31 5.00 39.79
CA ALA A 851 -45.53 6.23 39.85
C ALA A 851 -45.65 6.77 41.29
N PRO A 852 -44.55 6.97 42.05
CA PRO A 852 -44.67 7.57 43.37
C PRO A 852 -45.35 8.93 43.23
N ARG A 853 -46.23 9.28 44.18
CA ARG A 853 -46.68 10.66 44.36
C ARG A 853 -45.45 11.58 44.30
N ARG A 854 -45.57 12.80 43.79
CA ARG A 854 -44.48 13.80 43.74
C ARG A 854 -44.02 14.20 45.15
N THR A 855 -43.32 13.29 45.83
CA THR A 855 -42.62 13.53 47.09
C THR A 855 -41.44 14.42 46.83
N TRP A 856 -41.06 15.19 47.85
CA TRP A 856 -39.91 16.08 47.78
C TRP A 856 -38.55 15.33 47.74
N LEU A 857 -38.56 14.00 47.78
CA LEU A 857 -37.43 13.09 47.58
C LEU A 857 -37.89 11.96 46.64
N ALA A 858 -37.57 12.04 45.35
CA ALA A 858 -38.04 11.05 44.36
C ALA A 858 -37.19 9.76 44.38
N ALA A 859 -35.92 9.86 44.80
CA ALA A 859 -35.03 8.73 45.03
C ALA A 859 -35.50 7.77 46.16
N SER A 860 -36.40 8.20 47.05
CA SER A 860 -36.73 7.51 48.30
C SER A 860 -37.36 6.13 48.16
N SER A 861 -37.82 5.76 46.96
CA SER A 861 -38.43 4.45 46.66
C SER A 861 -37.66 3.61 45.64
N THR A 862 -36.43 4.01 45.28
CA THR A 862 -35.68 3.37 44.17
C THR A 862 -34.19 3.10 44.45
N LEU A 863 -33.65 3.54 45.58
CA LEU A 863 -32.28 3.22 46.02
C LEU A 863 -32.31 2.45 47.35
N ALA A 864 -31.46 1.42 47.47
CA ALA A 864 -31.35 0.60 48.67
C ALA A 864 -30.85 1.44 49.88
N PRO A 865 -31.39 1.23 51.10
CA PRO A 865 -31.08 2.07 52.26
C PRO A 865 -29.59 2.16 52.59
N GLU A 866 -28.83 1.06 52.48
CA GLU A 866 -27.40 1.03 52.85
C GLU A 866 -26.50 1.98 52.04
N GLY A 867 -26.96 2.46 50.88
CA GLY A 867 -26.20 3.35 49.99
C GLY A 867 -26.64 4.81 50.02
N ARG A 868 -27.55 5.21 50.92
CA ARG A 868 -28.30 6.47 50.84
C ARG A 868 -27.76 7.56 51.76
N SER A 869 -27.43 8.73 51.22
CA SER A 869 -27.10 9.93 52.00
C SER A 869 -28.21 10.98 51.87
N VAL A 870 -29.14 11.00 52.83
CA VAL A 870 -30.26 11.95 52.84
C VAL A 870 -29.78 13.39 52.94
N MET A 871 -28.67 13.65 53.65
CA MET A 871 -28.05 14.98 53.69
C MET A 871 -27.58 15.43 52.30
N PHE A 872 -26.98 14.53 51.52
CA PHE A 872 -26.53 14.84 50.16
C PHE A 872 -27.71 15.05 49.19
N GLU A 873 -28.78 14.27 49.29
CA GLU A 873 -30.04 14.49 48.55
C GLU A 873 -30.62 15.88 48.79
N VAL A 874 -30.68 16.31 50.06
CA VAL A 874 -31.22 17.62 50.47
C VAL A 874 -30.32 18.77 50.01
N VAL A 875 -29.01 18.68 50.25
CA VAL A 875 -28.04 19.73 49.84
C VAL A 875 -28.00 19.86 48.32
N ALA A 876 -27.99 18.76 47.57
CA ALA A 876 -28.03 18.77 46.11
C ALA A 876 -29.30 19.47 45.56
N ARG A 877 -30.45 19.29 46.21
CA ARG A 877 -31.71 19.95 45.84
C ARG A 877 -31.75 21.44 46.21
N LEU A 878 -31.17 21.81 47.36
CA LEU A 878 -31.08 23.20 47.82
C LEU A 878 -30.15 24.03 46.93
N VAL A 879 -28.96 23.51 46.62
CA VAL A 879 -27.89 24.24 45.91
C VAL A 879 -28.09 24.26 44.38
N PHE A 880 -28.90 23.36 43.82
CA PHE A 880 -29.18 23.29 42.38
C PHE A 880 -29.67 24.61 41.76
N HIS A 881 -30.67 25.26 42.38
CA HIS A 881 -31.25 26.50 41.84
C HIS A 881 -30.27 27.69 41.95
N PRO A 882 -29.57 27.92 43.08
CA PRO A 882 -28.44 28.86 43.15
C PRO A 882 -27.38 28.66 42.07
N ILE A 883 -26.96 27.41 41.77
CA ILE A 883 -25.98 27.16 40.70
C ILE A 883 -26.55 27.51 39.32
N LEU A 884 -27.83 27.24 39.04
CA LEU A 884 -28.46 27.65 37.77
C LEU A 884 -28.62 29.18 37.65
N VAL A 885 -28.89 29.88 38.75
CA VAL A 885 -28.92 31.37 38.75
C VAL A 885 -27.52 31.94 38.52
N LEU A 886 -26.50 31.39 39.18
CA LEU A 886 -25.09 31.74 38.94
C LEU A 886 -24.67 31.45 37.49
N SER A 887 -25.12 30.33 36.93
CA SER A 887 -24.87 29.96 35.54
C SER A 887 -25.46 30.98 34.56
N LEU A 888 -26.71 31.42 34.77
CA LEU A 888 -27.33 32.44 33.92
C LEU A 888 -26.69 33.81 34.12
N TYR A 889 -26.28 34.15 35.34
CA TYR A 889 -25.50 35.35 35.62
C TYR A 889 -24.19 35.37 34.82
N LEU A 890 -23.40 34.28 34.85
CA LEU A 890 -22.14 34.16 34.11
C LEU A 890 -22.31 34.21 32.58
N LEU A 891 -23.47 33.82 32.05
CA LEU A 891 -23.82 33.98 30.63
C LEU A 891 -24.04 35.46 30.28
N PHE A 892 -24.87 36.18 31.04
CA PHE A 892 -25.21 37.58 30.75
C PHE A 892 -24.17 38.59 31.23
N SER A 893 -23.28 38.24 32.17
CA SER A 893 -22.21 39.12 32.65
C SER A 893 -20.96 39.11 31.76
N ALA A 894 -20.86 38.18 30.82
CA ALA A 894 -19.64 37.81 30.10
C ALA A 894 -18.89 39.00 29.45
N GLU A 895 -19.63 39.96 28.90
CA GLU A 895 -19.08 41.16 28.26
C GLU A 895 -18.32 42.07 29.25
N ASN A 896 -18.71 42.09 30.52
CA ASN A 896 -18.21 43.07 31.50
C ASN A 896 -17.48 42.46 32.70
N LEU A 897 -17.66 41.16 32.92
CA LEU A 897 -17.09 40.38 34.02
C LEU A 897 -16.70 38.97 33.52
N PRO A 898 -15.81 38.24 34.23
CA PRO A 898 -15.41 36.90 33.82
C PRO A 898 -16.60 35.94 33.72
N GLY A 899 -16.71 35.20 32.60
CA GLY A 899 -17.94 34.45 32.30
C GLY A 899 -17.94 33.76 30.94
N GLY A 900 -19.08 33.84 30.25
CA GLY A 900 -19.28 33.32 28.90
C GLY A 900 -20.06 31.99 28.84
N GLY A 901 -20.56 31.66 27.65
CA GLY A 901 -21.46 30.54 27.37
C GLY A 901 -20.85 29.18 27.69
N PHE A 902 -19.54 29.01 27.46
CA PHE A 902 -18.80 27.83 27.90
C PHE A 902 -18.79 27.67 29.42
N THR A 903 -18.36 28.71 30.14
CA THR A 903 -18.26 28.71 31.61
C THR A 903 -19.64 28.48 32.25
N ALA A 904 -20.65 29.22 31.80
CA ALA A 904 -22.04 29.03 32.18
C ALA A 904 -22.50 27.59 31.92
N GLY A 905 -22.26 27.06 30.71
CA GLY A 905 -22.75 25.73 30.32
C GLY A 905 -22.17 24.61 31.18
N LEU A 906 -20.91 24.75 31.58
CA LEU A 906 -20.24 23.82 32.52
C LEU A 906 -20.78 23.96 33.96
N VAL A 907 -21.12 25.17 34.41
CA VAL A 907 -21.69 25.42 35.74
C VAL A 907 -23.13 24.85 35.84
N ALA A 908 -23.97 25.03 34.82
CA ALA A 908 -25.25 24.34 34.71
C ALA A 908 -25.07 22.80 34.57
N GLY A 909 -24.08 22.36 33.81
CA GLY A 909 -23.67 20.95 33.72
C GLY A 909 -23.29 20.35 35.08
N LEU A 910 -22.60 21.11 35.93
CA LEU A 910 -22.25 20.71 37.30
C LEU A 910 -23.50 20.61 38.20
N ALA A 911 -24.47 21.52 38.07
CA ALA A 911 -25.75 21.42 38.78
C ALA A 911 -26.47 20.09 38.47
N LEU A 912 -26.47 19.70 37.19
CA LEU A 912 -27.03 18.41 36.73
C LEU A 912 -26.21 17.22 37.21
N ALA A 913 -24.87 17.32 37.20
CA ALA A 913 -23.96 16.28 37.68
C ALA A 913 -24.14 16.00 39.18
N VAL A 914 -24.25 17.05 40.01
CA VAL A 914 -24.54 16.94 41.45
C VAL A 914 -25.88 16.24 41.70
N ARG A 915 -26.93 16.58 40.94
CA ARG A 915 -28.24 15.90 41.08
C ARG A 915 -28.24 14.46 40.56
N TYR A 916 -27.46 14.13 39.53
CA TYR A 916 -27.25 12.74 39.12
C TYR A 916 -26.50 11.94 40.19
N LEU A 917 -25.46 12.51 40.82
CA LEU A 917 -24.76 11.85 41.93
C LEU A 917 -25.66 11.62 43.15
N ALA A 918 -26.61 12.53 43.41
CA ALA A 918 -27.49 12.46 44.58
C ALA A 918 -28.59 11.39 44.52
N GLY A 919 -29.10 11.05 43.33
CA GLY A 919 -30.16 10.03 43.19
C GLY A 919 -30.28 9.39 41.81
N GLY A 920 -29.17 9.29 41.09
CA GLY A 920 -29.04 8.54 39.84
C GLY A 920 -29.91 9.05 38.69
N ARG A 921 -30.19 8.15 37.74
CA ARG A 921 -30.93 8.45 36.50
C ARG A 921 -32.31 9.09 36.69
N LEU A 922 -32.96 8.90 37.84
CA LEU A 922 -34.31 9.41 38.11
C LEU A 922 -34.31 10.84 38.64
N GLU A 923 -33.41 11.19 39.57
CA GLU A 923 -33.23 12.59 40.00
C GLU A 923 -32.73 13.47 38.85
N LEU A 924 -31.85 12.96 37.98
CA LEU A 924 -31.41 13.67 36.77
C LEU A 924 -32.56 13.92 35.78
N ALA A 925 -33.42 12.92 35.54
CA ALA A 925 -34.58 13.07 34.66
C ALA A 925 -35.66 14.01 35.23
N ALA A 926 -35.77 14.12 36.56
CA ALA A 926 -36.62 15.10 37.23
C ALA A 926 -36.03 16.52 37.22
N ALA A 927 -34.70 16.66 37.23
CA ALA A 927 -34.00 17.95 37.18
C ALA A 927 -33.93 18.55 35.77
N ALA A 928 -33.73 17.71 34.75
CA ALA A 928 -33.76 18.10 33.34
C ALA A 928 -34.72 17.18 32.57
N PRO A 929 -35.98 17.61 32.31
CA PRO A 929 -36.96 16.82 31.57
C PRO A 929 -36.82 16.91 30.04
N VAL A 930 -35.94 17.79 29.53
CA VAL A 930 -35.65 18.00 28.09
C VAL A 930 -34.73 16.91 27.52
N ASP A 931 -34.80 16.67 26.21
CA ASP A 931 -33.88 15.75 25.53
C ASP A 931 -32.49 16.38 25.32
N ALA A 932 -31.42 15.59 25.41
CA ALA A 932 -30.05 16.09 25.29
C ALA A 932 -29.66 16.37 23.83
N GLY A 933 -30.12 15.55 22.89
CA GLY A 933 -29.98 15.80 21.46
C GLY A 933 -30.77 17.02 20.99
N PHE A 934 -31.91 17.32 21.62
CA PHE A 934 -32.63 18.57 21.39
C PHE A 934 -31.83 19.79 21.84
N LEU A 935 -31.21 19.77 23.04
CA LEU A 935 -30.36 20.87 23.51
C LEU A 935 -29.12 21.06 22.61
N LEU A 936 -28.45 19.97 22.22
CA LEU A 936 -27.33 20.00 21.27
C LEU A 936 -27.73 20.61 19.92
N GLY A 937 -28.85 20.15 19.34
CA GLY A 937 -29.36 20.65 18.06
C GLY A 937 -29.81 22.10 18.12
N LEU A 938 -30.49 22.51 19.19
CA LEU A 938 -30.94 23.89 19.40
C LEU A 938 -29.75 24.84 19.63
N GLY A 939 -28.78 24.43 20.45
CA GLY A 939 -27.55 25.20 20.67
C GLY A 939 -26.76 25.41 19.38
N LEU A 940 -26.56 24.34 18.60
CA LEU A 940 -25.88 24.42 17.30
C LEU A 940 -26.65 25.27 16.27
N LEU A 941 -27.99 25.17 16.25
CA LEU A 941 -28.86 25.97 15.40
C LEU A 941 -28.79 27.46 15.73
N ILE A 942 -28.80 27.82 17.03
CA ILE A 942 -28.64 29.22 17.47
C ILE A 942 -27.24 29.72 17.14
N LEU A 943 -26.19 28.97 17.49
CA LEU A 943 -24.79 29.31 17.22
C LEU A 943 -24.54 29.60 15.73
N THR A 944 -24.97 28.68 14.87
CA THR A 944 -24.79 28.78 13.41
C THR A 944 -25.73 29.82 12.80
N GLY A 945 -26.96 29.94 13.31
CA GLY A 945 -27.92 30.95 12.87
C GLY A 945 -27.45 32.37 13.15
N THR A 946 -26.97 32.65 14.37
CA THR A 946 -26.38 33.94 14.74
C THR A 946 -25.10 34.22 13.96
N GLY A 947 -24.23 33.22 13.76
CA GLY A 947 -23.02 33.39 12.94
C GLY A 947 -23.29 33.66 11.45
N LEU A 948 -24.38 33.12 10.89
CA LEU A 948 -24.79 33.39 9.51
C LEU A 948 -25.65 34.66 9.37
N ALA A 949 -26.23 35.19 10.46
CA ALA A 949 -27.06 36.39 10.43
C ALA A 949 -26.31 37.63 9.92
N GLY A 950 -24.99 37.71 10.14
CA GLY A 950 -24.14 38.77 9.59
C GLY A 950 -24.24 38.89 8.06
N LEU A 951 -24.27 37.77 7.32
CA LEU A 951 -24.48 37.77 5.86
C LEU A 951 -25.86 38.29 5.46
N TRP A 952 -26.91 37.92 6.21
CA TRP A 952 -28.28 38.38 5.95
C TRP A 952 -28.46 39.88 6.20
N LEU A 953 -27.59 40.48 7.01
CA LEU A 953 -27.55 41.92 7.29
C LEU A 953 -26.52 42.68 6.42
N GLY A 954 -25.92 42.02 5.42
CA GLY A 954 -24.95 42.62 4.50
C GLY A 954 -23.52 42.74 5.03
N GLY A 955 -23.24 42.21 6.23
CA GLY A 955 -21.89 42.06 6.78
C GLY A 955 -21.23 40.73 6.38
N SER A 956 -20.13 40.38 7.05
CA SER A 956 -19.46 39.08 6.89
C SER A 956 -20.07 37.99 7.77
N VAL A 957 -19.68 36.73 7.54
CA VAL A 957 -19.93 35.63 8.49
C VAL A 957 -19.30 35.99 9.84
N LEU A 958 -20.04 35.71 10.93
CA LEU A 958 -19.68 36.00 12.32
C LEU A 958 -19.44 37.48 12.65
N ALA A 959 -19.86 38.43 11.80
CA ALA A 959 -19.89 39.83 12.17
C ALA A 959 -20.88 40.07 13.34
N SER A 960 -20.43 40.74 14.41
CA SER A 960 -21.32 41.11 15.50
C SER A 960 -22.24 42.27 15.11
N GLY A 961 -23.36 42.38 15.83
CA GLY A 961 -24.38 43.41 15.61
C GLY A 961 -24.99 43.83 16.94
N LYS A 962 -25.18 45.14 17.12
CA LYS A 962 -25.53 45.74 18.42
C LYS A 962 -26.75 46.64 18.29
N VAL A 963 -27.64 46.54 19.27
CA VAL A 963 -28.85 47.34 19.41
C VAL A 963 -28.85 47.97 20.79
N THR A 964 -28.88 49.31 20.82
CA THR A 964 -28.95 50.11 22.04
C THR A 964 -30.22 50.94 22.05
N GLY A 965 -30.83 51.09 23.22
CA GLY A 965 -32.01 51.94 23.40
C GLY A 965 -32.35 52.14 24.87
N GLU A 966 -33.53 52.69 25.14
CA GLU A 966 -34.06 52.86 26.50
C GLU A 966 -35.30 51.98 26.72
N ILE A 967 -35.34 51.30 27.86
CA ILE A 967 -36.52 50.63 28.38
C ILE A 967 -36.97 51.39 29.62
N TRP A 968 -38.21 51.91 29.59
CA TRP A 968 -38.83 52.71 30.65
C TRP A 968 -38.64 52.15 32.08
N LEU A 969 -38.60 50.82 32.25
CA LEU A 969 -38.45 50.15 33.55
C LEU A 969 -36.99 49.76 33.90
N ALA A 970 -36.04 49.85 32.97
CA ALA A 970 -34.69 49.31 33.10
C ALA A 970 -33.54 50.28 32.70
N GLY A 971 -33.86 51.46 32.16
CA GLY A 971 -32.87 52.43 31.69
C GLY A 971 -32.29 52.08 30.31
N HIS A 972 -31.06 52.53 30.03
CA HIS A 972 -30.35 52.16 28.81
C HIS A 972 -30.07 50.65 28.77
N PHE A 973 -30.40 49.98 27.66
CA PHE A 973 -30.02 48.60 27.41
C PHE A 973 -29.01 48.51 26.25
N HIS A 974 -28.11 47.52 26.36
CA HIS A 974 -27.23 47.08 25.28
C HIS A 974 -27.59 45.63 24.97
N ALA A 975 -28.01 45.35 23.74
CA ALA A 975 -28.31 44.00 23.26
C ALA A 975 -27.41 43.69 22.06
N ALA A 976 -26.45 42.79 22.26
CA ALA A 976 -25.47 42.43 21.25
C ALA A 976 -25.68 40.98 20.77
N SER A 977 -25.48 40.73 19.47
CA SER A 977 -25.58 39.38 18.90
C SER A 977 -24.62 38.34 19.51
N PRO A 978 -23.42 38.69 20.06
CA PRO A 978 -22.58 37.72 20.74
C PRO A 978 -23.26 37.06 21.95
N VAL A 979 -24.17 37.74 22.67
CA VAL A 979 -24.94 37.11 23.77
C VAL A 979 -25.87 35.99 23.26
N LEU A 980 -26.39 36.11 22.04
CA LEU A 980 -27.17 35.04 21.38
C LEU A 980 -26.26 33.89 20.90
N PHE A 981 -25.08 34.22 20.36
CA PHE A 981 -24.07 33.23 19.97
C PHE A 981 -23.63 32.38 21.18
N ASP A 982 -23.31 33.05 22.30
CA ASP A 982 -22.91 32.43 23.56
C ASP A 982 -24.07 31.66 24.24
N SER A 983 -25.33 32.08 24.03
CA SER A 983 -26.51 31.30 24.40
C SER A 983 -26.62 29.99 23.60
N GLY A 984 -26.15 29.98 22.35
CA GLY A 984 -25.98 28.77 21.54
C GLY A 984 -24.91 27.83 22.11
N VAL A 985 -23.73 28.37 22.45
CA VAL A 985 -22.64 27.63 23.14
C VAL A 985 -23.16 27.03 24.46
N TYR A 986 -23.83 27.83 25.29
CA TYR A 986 -24.41 27.43 26.56
C TYR A 986 -25.32 26.20 26.45
N LEU A 987 -26.31 26.25 25.54
CA LEU A 987 -27.26 25.15 25.33
C LEU A 987 -26.56 23.89 24.79
N LEU A 988 -25.57 24.05 23.92
CA LEU A 988 -24.76 22.96 23.39
C LEU A 988 -23.97 22.28 24.51
N VAL A 989 -23.25 23.02 25.35
CA VAL A 989 -22.45 22.49 26.47
C VAL A 989 -23.31 21.80 27.51
N VAL A 990 -24.46 22.38 27.89
CA VAL A 990 -25.43 21.72 28.79
C VAL A 990 -25.96 20.43 28.15
N GLY A 991 -26.20 20.42 26.83
CA GLY A 991 -26.55 19.24 26.06
C GLY A 991 -25.48 18.14 26.11
N VAL A 992 -24.20 18.48 25.92
CA VAL A 992 -23.07 17.54 26.03
C VAL A 992 -23.02 16.91 27.42
N VAL A 993 -23.02 17.72 28.49
CA VAL A 993 -22.91 17.20 29.86
C VAL A 993 -24.12 16.34 30.22
N LEU A 994 -25.33 16.75 29.84
CA LEU A 994 -26.56 15.96 30.05
C LEU A 994 -26.53 14.63 29.29
N ASP A 995 -26.02 14.60 28.05
CA ASP A 995 -25.90 13.36 27.27
C ASP A 995 -24.84 12.41 27.85
N VAL A 996 -23.68 12.92 28.26
CA VAL A 996 -22.63 12.11 28.90
C VAL A 996 -23.13 11.52 30.23
N LEU A 997 -23.80 12.31 31.07
CA LEU A 997 -24.39 11.81 32.32
C LEU A 997 -25.49 10.76 32.08
N ARG A 998 -26.35 10.94 31.07
CA ARG A 998 -27.42 9.99 30.75
C ARG A 998 -26.91 8.70 30.10
N SER A 999 -26.01 8.81 29.12
CA SER A 999 -25.52 7.68 28.32
C SER A 999 -24.60 6.76 29.14
N LEU A 1000 -23.67 7.32 29.92
CA LEU A 1000 -22.82 6.55 30.83
C LEU A 1000 -23.60 6.13 32.08
N GLY A 1001 -24.20 7.09 32.78
CA GLY A 1001 -24.84 6.87 34.08
C GLY A 1001 -26.01 5.90 34.02
N SER A 1002 -26.96 6.09 33.11
CA SER A 1002 -28.16 5.23 33.08
C SER A 1002 -27.90 3.81 32.56
N GLU A 1003 -26.81 3.55 31.86
CA GLU A 1003 -26.36 2.20 31.49
C GLU A 1003 -25.59 1.54 32.66
N ILE A 1004 -24.86 2.31 33.48
CA ILE A 1004 -24.25 1.84 34.73
C ILE A 1004 -25.33 1.43 35.72
N ASP A 1005 -26.32 2.29 35.97
CA ASP A 1005 -27.45 2.06 36.90
C ASP A 1005 -28.22 0.78 36.52
N ARG A 1006 -28.73 0.69 35.28
CA ARG A 1006 -29.46 -0.49 34.75
C ARG A 1006 -28.67 -1.79 34.82
N ARG A 1007 -27.34 -1.71 34.75
CA ARG A 1007 -26.48 -2.89 34.93
C ARG A 1007 -26.26 -3.20 36.40
N MET A 1008 -26.09 -2.23 37.29
CA MET A 1008 -26.03 -2.50 38.74
C MET A 1008 -27.33 -3.13 39.26
N GLU A 1009 -28.48 -2.71 38.72
CA GLU A 1009 -29.79 -3.34 38.97
C GLU A 1009 -29.78 -4.83 38.56
N ARG A 1010 -29.24 -5.16 37.37
CA ARG A 1010 -29.12 -6.53 36.87
C ARG A 1010 -28.06 -7.38 37.58
N ASP A 1011 -26.92 -6.79 37.89
CA ASP A 1011 -25.79 -7.42 38.57
C ASP A 1011 -26.23 -7.79 40.01
N ARG A 1012 -26.97 -6.91 40.69
CA ARG A 1012 -27.62 -7.19 41.99
C ARG A 1012 -28.75 -8.21 41.90
N ALA A 1013 -29.62 -8.12 40.89
CA ALA A 1013 -30.70 -9.10 40.71
C ALA A 1013 -30.15 -10.53 40.47
N ARG A 1014 -28.99 -10.65 39.81
CA ARG A 1014 -28.25 -11.91 39.71
C ARG A 1014 -27.68 -12.36 41.04
N GLN A 1015 -27.03 -11.48 41.80
CA GLN A 1015 -26.51 -11.82 43.13
C GLN A 1015 -27.63 -12.26 44.10
N ALA A 1016 -28.80 -11.58 44.07
CA ALA A 1016 -29.97 -11.98 44.83
C ALA A 1016 -30.47 -13.38 44.41
N ALA A 1017 -30.60 -13.65 43.11
CA ALA A 1017 -30.99 -14.98 42.61
C ALA A 1017 -29.94 -16.07 42.90
N GLU A 1018 -28.63 -15.74 42.89
CA GLU A 1018 -27.54 -16.64 43.26
C GLU A 1018 -27.49 -16.90 44.78
N GLU A 1019 -27.88 -15.93 45.62
CA GLU A 1019 -28.10 -16.11 47.06
C GLU A 1019 -29.38 -16.91 47.35
N GLU A 1020 -30.44 -16.71 46.58
CA GLU A 1020 -31.73 -17.40 46.72
C GLU A 1020 -31.61 -18.88 46.30
N ASP A 1021 -30.96 -19.17 45.16
CA ASP A 1021 -30.56 -20.53 44.77
C ASP A 1021 -29.61 -21.18 45.80
N GLN A 1022 -28.68 -20.42 46.39
CA GLN A 1022 -27.87 -20.93 47.50
C GLN A 1022 -28.68 -21.20 48.78
N ARG A 1023 -29.70 -20.39 49.10
CA ARG A 1023 -30.61 -20.63 50.23
C ARG A 1023 -31.48 -21.85 49.97
N GLU A 1024 -32.03 -22.01 48.78
CA GLU A 1024 -32.76 -23.20 48.35
C GLU A 1024 -31.88 -24.45 48.40
N ARG A 1025 -30.66 -24.42 47.88
CA ARG A 1025 -29.72 -25.56 47.96
C ARG A 1025 -29.39 -25.93 49.40
N ARG A 1026 -29.21 -24.94 50.29
CA ARG A 1026 -29.01 -25.17 51.74
C ARG A 1026 -30.26 -25.75 52.39
N ALA A 1027 -31.47 -25.31 52.01
CA ALA A 1027 -32.73 -25.88 52.50
C ALA A 1027 -32.92 -27.34 52.03
N ARG A 1028 -32.63 -27.62 50.75
CA ARG A 1028 -32.66 -28.98 50.18
C ARG A 1028 -31.61 -29.91 50.79
N GLN A 1029 -30.46 -29.38 51.23
CA GLN A 1029 -29.45 -30.15 51.98
C GLN A 1029 -29.83 -30.32 53.46
N GLY A 1030 -30.48 -29.33 54.09
CA GLY A 1030 -30.95 -29.42 55.48
C GLY A 1030 -32.17 -30.33 55.66
N GLY A 1031 -33.03 -30.45 54.65
CA GLY A 1031 -34.22 -31.31 54.67
C GLY A 1031 -33.95 -32.82 54.64
N GLY A 1032 -32.69 -33.25 54.51
CA GLY A 1032 -32.32 -34.68 54.44
C GLY A 1032 -32.14 -35.38 55.80
N ALA A 1033 -32.42 -34.71 56.92
CA ALA A 1033 -31.96 -35.14 58.25
C ALA A 1033 -33.06 -35.25 59.34
N SER A 1034 -34.28 -35.66 58.99
CA SER A 1034 -35.27 -36.14 59.97
C SER A 1034 -36.24 -37.13 59.33
N GLY A 1035 -36.08 -38.43 59.60
CA GLY A 1035 -36.86 -39.47 58.91
C GLY A 1035 -36.59 -40.88 59.40
N GLY A 1036 -36.51 -41.10 60.72
CA GLY A 1036 -36.31 -42.43 61.29
C GLY A 1036 -35.87 -42.46 62.75
N ASP A 1037 -36.81 -42.24 63.68
CA ASP A 1037 -37.19 -43.32 64.60
C ASP A 1037 -38.63 -43.12 65.10
N THR A 1038 -39.19 -44.10 65.80
CA THR A 1038 -40.63 -44.19 66.11
C THR A 1038 -40.95 -44.27 67.61
N SER A 1039 -42.23 -43.97 67.91
CA SER A 1039 -42.99 -44.17 69.16
C SER A 1039 -43.11 -42.97 70.11
N GLY A 1040 -44.21 -42.91 70.91
CA GLY A 1040 -44.28 -42.02 72.08
C GLY A 1040 -45.62 -41.39 72.46
N GLY A 1041 -46.58 -41.21 71.55
CA GLY A 1041 -47.96 -40.75 71.87
C GLY A 1041 -48.10 -39.31 72.42
N GLY A 1042 -49.31 -38.96 72.89
CA GLY A 1042 -49.52 -37.80 73.78
C GLY A 1042 -50.23 -36.54 73.22
N ALA A 1043 -51.54 -36.63 73.00
CA ALA A 1043 -52.58 -35.62 73.29
C ALA A 1043 -52.38 -34.09 73.04
N SER A 1044 -53.35 -33.53 72.29
CA SER A 1044 -54.06 -32.25 72.54
C SER A 1044 -53.33 -30.91 72.75
N GLY A 1045 -53.64 -29.97 71.85
CA GLY A 1045 -54.60 -28.90 72.20
C GLY A 1045 -54.08 -27.47 72.40
N GLY A 1046 -54.66 -26.53 71.65
CA GLY A 1046 -54.41 -25.08 71.79
C GLY A 1046 -53.10 -24.60 71.15
N GLY A 1047 -52.93 -23.32 70.82
CA GLY A 1047 -53.86 -22.20 70.93
C GLY A 1047 -53.15 -20.90 71.34
N ALA A 1048 -53.66 -19.75 70.85
CA ALA A 1048 -53.23 -18.39 71.19
C ALA A 1048 -51.80 -17.93 70.77
N SER A 1049 -51.77 -17.14 69.70
CA SER A 1049 -50.95 -15.91 69.60
C SER A 1049 -51.48 -14.82 70.56
N PRO A 1050 -50.81 -13.66 70.75
CA PRO A 1050 -49.39 -13.33 70.58
C PRO A 1050 -48.83 -12.47 71.75
N GLY A 1051 -47.58 -11.99 71.63
CA GLY A 1051 -47.16 -10.69 72.20
C GLY A 1051 -45.99 -10.72 73.19
N GLY A 1052 -45.38 -9.55 73.38
CA GLY A 1052 -44.21 -9.34 74.24
C GLY A 1052 -43.35 -8.18 73.71
N GLY A 1053 -43.38 -7.04 74.39
CA GLY A 1053 -42.64 -5.83 73.99
C GLY A 1053 -41.18 -5.80 74.47
N PRO A 1054 -40.42 -4.75 74.13
CA PRO A 1054 -39.00 -4.62 74.46
C PRO A 1054 -38.74 -3.93 75.81
N GLN A 1055 -37.54 -4.08 76.37
CA GLN A 1055 -36.91 -3.05 77.20
C GLN A 1055 -35.38 -3.18 77.30
N ASP A 1056 -34.71 -2.06 77.03
CA ASP A 1056 -33.61 -1.40 77.75
C ASP A 1056 -32.53 -2.19 78.51
N GLY A 1057 -31.30 -1.66 78.45
CA GLY A 1057 -30.48 -1.53 79.67
C GLY A 1057 -28.96 -1.75 79.57
N GLY A 1058 -28.20 -0.65 79.62
CA GLY A 1058 -26.91 -0.61 80.32
C GLY A 1058 -25.63 -1.12 79.63
N GLY A 1059 -24.58 -0.28 79.68
CA GLY A 1059 -23.21 -0.75 79.93
C GLY A 1059 -22.92 -0.73 81.45
N PRO A 1060 -21.64 -0.74 81.91
CA PRO A 1060 -20.40 -0.55 81.15
C PRO A 1060 -19.24 -1.54 81.50
N GLN A 1061 -18.07 -1.29 80.90
CA GLN A 1061 -16.69 -1.61 81.38
C GLN A 1061 -16.39 -2.88 82.23
N GLY A 1062 -15.52 -3.74 81.67
CA GLY A 1062 -14.19 -3.96 82.31
C GLY A 1062 -13.87 -5.32 82.98
N GLY A 1063 -12.77 -5.96 82.52
CA GLY A 1063 -11.75 -6.54 83.42
C GLY A 1063 -11.74 -8.04 83.74
N GLY A 1064 -10.99 -8.83 82.95
CA GLY A 1064 -10.26 -10.05 83.39
C GLY A 1064 -11.06 -11.29 83.86
N ALA A 1065 -10.42 -12.43 84.22
CA ALA A 1065 -9.13 -13.00 83.75
C ALA A 1065 -8.92 -14.46 84.26
N SER A 1066 -8.81 -15.45 83.34
CA SER A 1066 -8.21 -16.79 83.56
C SER A 1066 -8.81 -17.70 84.66
N PRO A 1067 -8.31 -18.95 84.87
CA PRO A 1067 -7.54 -19.89 84.03
C PRO A 1067 -8.37 -21.16 83.67
N GLY A 1068 -7.90 -22.19 82.96
CA GLY A 1068 -6.64 -22.39 82.23
C GLY A 1068 -6.14 -23.86 82.28
N GLY A 1069 -5.74 -24.44 81.14
CA GLY A 1069 -5.02 -25.72 81.03
C GLY A 1069 -5.64 -26.73 80.04
N GLY A 1070 -4.87 -27.36 79.12
CA GLY A 1070 -3.52 -27.01 78.67
C GLY A 1070 -2.79 -28.10 77.85
N ARG A 1071 -1.80 -27.65 77.05
CA ARG A 1071 -0.66 -28.41 76.46
C ARG A 1071 -1.00 -29.50 75.42
N HIS A 1072 -0.18 -29.78 74.39
CA HIS A 1072 1.04 -29.18 73.79
C HIS A 1072 0.90 -29.30 72.26
N GLY A 1073 1.55 -28.59 71.34
CA GLY A 1073 2.67 -27.61 71.34
C GLY A 1073 3.50 -27.84 70.06
N GLY A 1074 4.21 -26.92 69.39
CA GLY A 1074 4.43 -25.46 69.42
C GLY A 1074 5.11 -25.10 68.07
N GLY A 1075 5.59 -23.89 67.73
CA GLY A 1075 5.68 -22.57 68.35
C GLY A 1075 6.58 -21.67 67.46
N GLY A 1076 6.42 -20.33 67.50
CA GLY A 1076 7.41 -19.37 66.91
C GLY A 1076 8.45 -18.97 67.97
N PRO A 1077 8.82 -17.68 68.13
CA PRO A 1077 8.70 -16.52 67.22
C PRO A 1077 9.91 -15.53 67.30
N GLN A 1078 9.77 -14.34 66.68
CA GLN A 1078 10.25 -12.99 67.12
C GLN A 1078 11.72 -12.67 67.51
N ASP A 1079 12.03 -11.37 67.41
CA ASP A 1079 13.32 -10.73 67.69
C ASP A 1079 13.49 -10.24 69.15
N ALA A 1080 14.75 -9.91 69.47
CA ALA A 1080 15.23 -8.93 70.46
C ALA A 1080 15.24 -9.30 71.96
N GLY A 1081 16.47 -9.37 72.49
CA GLY A 1081 16.84 -9.13 73.88
C GLY A 1081 18.16 -8.35 73.91
N TRP A 1082 18.37 -7.50 74.92
CA TRP A 1082 19.55 -6.62 75.08
C TRP A 1082 20.03 -6.68 76.54
N GLN A 1083 21.17 -6.03 76.83
CA GLN A 1083 21.90 -6.00 78.12
C GLN A 1083 22.76 -7.24 78.41
N ASP A 1084 23.99 -7.12 78.96
CA ASP A 1084 24.93 -5.99 78.88
C ASP A 1084 26.36 -6.41 79.28
N GLY A 1085 27.34 -5.56 78.95
CA GLY A 1085 28.63 -5.49 79.66
C GLY A 1085 29.89 -5.95 78.90
N GLY A 1086 30.91 -5.07 78.89
CA GLY A 1086 32.30 -5.55 78.97
C GLY A 1086 33.38 -5.03 78.00
N ALA A 1087 33.57 -3.70 77.87
CA ALA A 1087 34.88 -3.05 77.57
C ALA A 1087 35.57 -3.33 76.19
N GLN A 1088 36.52 -2.53 75.69
CA GLN A 1088 36.84 -1.10 75.85
C GLN A 1088 37.68 -0.63 74.64
N GLY A 1089 37.56 0.64 74.25
CA GLY A 1089 38.66 1.41 73.64
C GLY A 1089 38.76 1.50 72.10
N GLY A 1090 38.94 2.74 71.61
CA GLY A 1090 39.96 3.05 70.61
C GLY A 1090 39.62 2.98 69.11
N ALA A 1091 39.41 4.15 68.50
CA ALA A 1091 39.95 4.47 67.17
C ALA A 1091 41.41 5.00 67.35
N PRO A 1092 42.23 5.29 66.30
CA PRO A 1092 41.89 5.43 64.87
C PRO A 1092 42.94 4.84 63.87
N GLN A 1093 42.74 5.19 62.59
CA GLN A 1093 43.69 5.43 61.48
C GLN A 1093 45.19 5.01 61.61
N GLY A 1094 45.72 4.45 60.52
CA GLY A 1094 47.16 4.42 60.24
C GLY A 1094 47.49 3.95 58.82
N GLU A 1095 48.24 4.75 58.04
CA GLU A 1095 48.86 4.33 56.78
C GLU A 1095 50.16 3.55 57.04
N GLY A 1096 50.51 2.57 56.21
CA GLY A 1096 51.73 1.77 56.38
C GLY A 1096 52.16 1.03 55.13
N ARG A 1097 53.48 0.94 54.88
CA ARG A 1097 54.07 0.39 53.63
C ARG A 1097 54.65 -1.03 53.81
N SER A 1098 54.59 -1.78 52.69
CA SER A 1098 55.64 -2.66 52.12
C SER A 1098 56.12 -3.96 52.80
N SER A 1099 56.15 -5.00 51.94
CA SER A 1099 57.24 -5.99 51.71
C SER A 1099 57.57 -7.12 52.71
N GLY A 1100 57.82 -8.33 52.15
CA GLY A 1100 58.62 -9.41 52.75
C GLY A 1100 57.93 -10.79 52.76
N GLY A 1101 58.37 -11.74 51.91
CA GLY A 1101 57.81 -13.11 51.83
C GLY A 1101 58.84 -14.22 52.15
N GLY A 1102 58.47 -15.51 51.98
CA GLY A 1102 59.44 -16.62 52.01
C GLY A 1102 58.93 -18.07 52.11
N THR A 1103 59.45 -18.94 51.21
CA THR A 1103 59.74 -20.41 51.38
C THR A 1103 58.62 -21.47 51.60
N GLN A 1104 58.82 -22.78 51.34
CA GLN A 1104 59.38 -23.54 50.17
C GLN A 1104 59.22 -25.10 50.31
N GLY A 1105 59.32 -25.87 49.20
CA GLY A 1105 59.57 -27.34 49.13
C GLY A 1105 58.34 -28.28 49.07
N GLY A 1106 58.33 -29.47 48.42
CA GLY A 1106 59.32 -30.23 47.62
C GLY A 1106 58.71 -31.44 46.84
N THR A 1107 59.51 -32.16 46.02
CA THR A 1107 59.15 -33.25 45.03
C THR A 1107 59.65 -34.66 45.48
N PRO A 1108 59.58 -35.84 44.75
CA PRO A 1108 59.57 -36.13 43.28
C PRO A 1108 58.86 -37.43 42.73
N GLN A 1109 59.22 -37.84 41.49
CA GLN A 1109 58.92 -39.10 40.71
C GLN A 1109 57.51 -39.26 40.07
N ASP A 1110 57.27 -40.05 39.01
CA ASP A 1110 57.92 -40.39 37.69
C ASP A 1110 57.16 -41.63 37.13
N GLY A 1111 56.87 -41.86 35.84
CA GLY A 1111 57.00 -41.11 34.58
C GLY A 1111 56.45 -41.95 33.39
N GLY A 1112 56.26 -41.38 32.18
CA GLY A 1112 55.85 -42.14 30.97
C GLY A 1112 54.97 -41.39 29.96
N ALA A 1113 55.22 -41.54 28.66
CA ALA A 1113 54.59 -40.82 27.52
C ALA A 1113 54.69 -41.69 26.23
N PRO A 1114 54.33 -41.24 25.00
CA PRO A 1114 53.62 -40.03 24.52
C PRO A 1114 52.28 -40.45 23.86
N GLN A 1115 51.67 -39.93 22.77
CA GLN A 1115 51.85 -38.84 21.77
C GLN A 1115 50.43 -38.57 21.17
N GLY A 1116 50.11 -37.60 20.31
CA GLY A 1116 50.85 -36.56 19.56
C GLY A 1116 49.88 -35.69 18.73
N SER A 1117 50.36 -34.61 18.10
CA SER A 1117 49.54 -33.64 17.33
C SER A 1117 50.39 -32.68 16.50
N ASP A 1118 49.88 -32.13 15.39
CA ASP A 1118 50.42 -30.93 14.69
C ASP A 1118 49.32 -30.25 13.84
N GLY A 1119 49.34 -28.94 13.53
CA GLY A 1119 50.17 -27.83 14.04
C GLY A 1119 50.30 -26.65 13.05
N ARG A 1120 50.84 -25.44 13.35
CA ARG A 1120 50.92 -24.64 14.61
C ARG A 1120 51.63 -23.27 14.37
N GLN A 1121 50.91 -22.16 14.13
CA GLN A 1121 51.46 -20.77 14.06
C GLN A 1121 50.30 -19.72 14.08
N GLY A 1122 50.30 -18.55 14.75
CA GLY A 1122 51.25 -17.92 15.70
C GLY A 1122 51.93 -16.65 15.13
N GLY A 1123 51.94 -15.46 15.76
CA GLY A 1123 51.20 -14.93 16.93
C GLY A 1123 51.84 -13.67 17.58
N GLY A 1124 51.03 -12.72 18.11
CA GLY A 1124 51.47 -11.50 18.85
C GLY A 1124 51.44 -10.18 18.04
N ALA A 1125 51.37 -8.97 18.63
CA ALA A 1125 51.12 -8.52 20.01
C ALA A 1125 50.62 -7.03 20.07
N SER A 1126 50.19 -6.54 21.25
CA SER A 1126 49.70 -5.15 21.53
C SER A 1126 50.69 -4.40 22.47
N PRO A 1127 50.43 -3.22 23.13
CA PRO A 1127 49.31 -2.24 23.09
C PRO A 1127 49.68 -0.71 23.19
N GLY A 1128 48.68 0.20 23.13
CA GLY A 1128 48.74 1.62 23.61
C GLY A 1128 49.41 2.66 22.68
N GLY A 1129 49.27 4.00 22.85
CA GLY A 1129 48.35 4.78 23.70
C GLY A 1129 48.71 6.29 23.84
N ALA A 1130 47.71 7.17 23.71
CA ALA A 1130 47.64 8.61 24.12
C ALA A 1130 48.35 9.77 23.34
N SER A 1131 47.55 10.83 23.12
CA SER A 1131 47.81 12.31 23.19
C SER A 1131 48.74 13.11 22.23
N ASP A 1132 48.14 14.25 21.79
CA ASP A 1132 48.68 15.62 21.58
C ASP A 1132 49.24 16.13 20.23
N GLY A 1133 48.92 17.42 19.96
CA GLY A 1133 49.26 18.22 18.77
C GLY A 1133 48.32 18.05 17.56
N GLY A 1134 47.90 19.08 16.82
CA GLY A 1134 48.10 20.54 16.89
C GLY A 1134 47.82 21.19 15.52
N GLY A 1135 47.11 22.33 15.45
CA GLY A 1135 46.85 23.08 14.20
C GLY A 1135 48.06 23.92 13.72
N PRO A 1136 47.95 24.81 12.69
CA PRO A 1136 46.72 25.54 12.31
C PRO A 1136 46.48 25.88 10.80
N GLN A 1137 45.26 26.39 10.52
CA GLN A 1137 44.83 27.49 9.62
C GLN A 1137 45.41 27.74 8.19
N GLY A 1138 44.48 28.17 7.30
CA GLY A 1138 44.71 29.15 6.22
C GLY A 1138 44.44 28.65 4.79
N GLY A 1139 43.69 29.34 3.92
CA GLY A 1139 42.85 30.56 4.08
C GLY A 1139 42.46 31.18 2.72
N GLY A 1140 41.33 31.89 2.62
CA GLY A 1140 40.94 32.64 1.40
C GLY A 1140 39.44 33.00 1.27
N GLY A 1141 39.09 34.26 1.55
CA GLY A 1141 37.84 34.93 1.10
C GLY A 1141 38.06 35.67 -0.24
N PRO A 1142 37.33 36.75 -0.61
CA PRO A 1142 36.50 37.69 0.21
C PRO A 1142 34.97 37.62 -0.10
N GLU A 1143 34.05 38.13 0.75
CA GLU A 1143 33.45 39.49 0.87
C GLU A 1143 32.72 39.99 -0.41
N GLY A 1144 31.56 40.67 -0.40
CA GLY A 1144 30.60 41.13 0.64
C GLY A 1144 29.24 41.49 -0.05
N ASP A 1145 28.27 42.25 0.46
CA ASP A 1145 28.00 42.87 1.79
C ASP A 1145 26.48 43.21 1.92
N GLY A 1146 26.05 44.20 2.72
CA GLY A 1146 24.66 44.67 2.92
C GLY A 1146 24.35 46.07 2.33
N PRO A 1147 23.43 46.90 2.89
CA PRO A 1147 22.62 46.73 4.11
C PRO A 1147 21.09 47.03 3.91
N GLN A 1148 20.45 47.67 4.91
CA GLN A 1148 19.00 47.90 5.05
C GLN A 1148 18.54 49.31 4.65
N ASP A 1149 17.28 49.44 4.20
CA ASP A 1149 16.30 50.54 4.38
C ASP A 1149 15.18 50.33 3.32
N GLY A 1150 13.93 50.82 3.39
CA GLY A 1150 13.17 51.61 4.36
C GLY A 1150 11.70 51.71 3.85
N GLY A 1151 10.75 52.24 4.63
CA GLY A 1151 9.34 52.42 4.18
C GLY A 1151 9.12 53.65 3.28
N PRO A 1152 7.86 54.10 3.00
CA PRO A 1152 6.58 53.64 3.56
C PRO A 1152 5.38 53.56 2.56
N GLN A 1153 4.17 53.26 3.09
CA GLN A 1153 2.82 53.73 2.68
C GLN A 1153 2.38 53.80 1.19
N GLY A 1154 1.14 53.36 0.89
CA GLY A 1154 0.46 53.74 -0.36
C GLY A 1154 -0.88 53.02 -0.60
N GLY A 1155 -2.00 53.73 -0.48
CA GLY A 1155 -3.35 53.17 -0.45
C GLY A 1155 -3.92 52.59 -1.75
N SER A 1156 -4.93 51.72 -1.57
CA SER A 1156 -5.88 51.24 -2.59
C SER A 1156 -6.68 52.42 -3.21
N PRO A 1157 -7.32 52.23 -4.39
CA PRO A 1157 -8.64 51.58 -4.41
C PRO A 1157 -8.94 50.68 -5.64
N ARG A 1158 -10.19 50.18 -5.64
CA ARG A 1158 -10.92 49.37 -6.66
C ARG A 1158 -10.94 50.07 -8.06
N GLU A 1159 -11.30 49.45 -9.18
CA GLU A 1159 -12.25 48.34 -9.50
C GLU A 1159 -11.88 47.75 -10.89
N GLY A 1160 -12.43 46.65 -11.45
CA GLY A 1160 -13.44 45.68 -10.99
C GLY A 1160 -13.91 44.72 -12.11
N GLY A 1161 -14.53 43.59 -11.75
CA GLY A 1161 -15.07 42.56 -12.67
C GLY A 1161 -14.03 41.53 -13.18
N GLY A 1162 -14.37 40.27 -13.46
CA GLY A 1162 -15.62 39.49 -13.31
C GLY A 1162 -15.40 38.06 -13.86
N PRO A 1163 -16.16 37.03 -13.42
CA PRO A 1163 -17.43 36.76 -14.13
C PRO A 1163 -18.56 36.12 -13.29
N GLN A 1164 -19.74 36.04 -13.91
CA GLN A 1164 -20.96 35.33 -13.45
C GLN A 1164 -20.89 33.84 -13.88
N GLY A 1165 -21.65 32.87 -13.36
CA GLY A 1165 -22.71 32.90 -12.34
C GLY A 1165 -24.05 32.33 -12.85
N ARG A 1166 -24.62 31.30 -12.19
CA ARG A 1166 -26.06 30.89 -12.33
C ARG A 1166 -26.53 29.93 -11.23
N GLY A 1167 -27.60 30.32 -10.51
CA GLY A 1167 -28.53 29.43 -9.82
C GLY A 1167 -29.77 29.14 -10.70
N PRO A 1168 -30.99 28.87 -10.16
CA PRO A 1168 -31.49 29.20 -8.81
C PRO A 1168 -32.33 28.10 -8.09
N HIS A 1169 -33.06 28.52 -7.04
CA HIS A 1169 -34.09 27.82 -6.24
C HIS A 1169 -35.27 27.25 -7.08
N GLY A 1170 -36.22 26.42 -6.60
CA GLY A 1170 -36.49 25.80 -5.28
C GLY A 1170 -38.01 25.62 -5.01
N GLY A 1171 -38.43 24.73 -4.08
CA GLY A 1171 -39.82 24.68 -3.56
C GLY A 1171 -40.73 23.49 -3.98
N THR A 1172 -41.76 23.24 -3.16
CA THR A 1172 -42.88 22.24 -3.26
C THR A 1172 -44.20 22.95 -2.85
N PRO A 1173 -45.45 22.37 -2.79
CA PRO A 1173 -45.99 20.99 -3.00
C PRO A 1173 -47.21 21.03 -4.01
N PRO A 1174 -48.33 20.24 -3.98
CA PRO A 1174 -48.76 19.06 -3.19
C PRO A 1174 -49.43 17.87 -3.98
N GLU A 1175 -50.03 16.96 -3.20
CA GLU A 1175 -51.03 15.87 -3.42
C GLU A 1175 -51.87 15.83 -4.73
N GLY A 1176 -52.39 14.69 -5.22
CA GLY A 1176 -52.29 13.27 -4.76
C GLY A 1176 -53.47 12.38 -5.24
N ARG A 1177 -53.41 11.04 -4.98
CA ARG A 1177 -54.41 9.97 -5.33
C ARG A 1177 -54.55 9.70 -6.84
N GLY A 1178 -54.97 8.53 -7.35
CA GLY A 1178 -55.50 7.29 -6.76
C GLY A 1178 -55.15 6.01 -7.59
N PRO A 1179 -55.80 4.84 -7.37
CA PRO A 1179 -55.12 3.54 -7.52
C PRO A 1179 -55.81 2.49 -8.44
N GLN A 1180 -55.30 1.23 -8.40
CA GLN A 1180 -55.91 -0.05 -8.84
C GLN A 1180 -55.97 -0.31 -10.36
N ASP A 1181 -56.00 -1.54 -10.88
CA ASP A 1181 -55.61 -2.88 -10.36
C ASP A 1181 -55.40 -3.82 -11.57
N GLY A 1182 -54.94 -5.06 -11.37
CA GLY A 1182 -55.19 -6.16 -12.33
C GLY A 1182 -53.98 -6.75 -13.07
N SER A 1183 -53.68 -8.01 -12.73
CA SER A 1183 -52.88 -8.96 -13.52
C SER A 1183 -53.85 -9.95 -14.23
N PRO A 1184 -53.45 -11.01 -14.97
CA PRO A 1184 -52.10 -11.57 -15.20
C PRO A 1184 -51.82 -12.13 -16.63
N GLN A 1185 -50.74 -12.94 -16.74
CA GLN A 1185 -50.51 -14.06 -17.68
C GLN A 1185 -50.11 -13.84 -19.17
N ASP A 1186 -48.87 -14.27 -19.44
CA ASP A 1186 -48.44 -15.23 -20.48
C ASP A 1186 -49.17 -15.34 -21.84
N GLY A 1187 -48.37 -15.33 -22.92
CA GLY A 1187 -48.48 -16.44 -23.89
C GLY A 1187 -48.40 -16.17 -25.39
N ARG A 1188 -47.18 -15.97 -25.92
CA ARG A 1188 -46.74 -16.25 -27.32
C ARG A 1188 -47.42 -15.50 -28.48
N GLY A 1189 -46.66 -15.24 -29.55
CA GLY A 1189 -47.21 -15.04 -30.90
C GLY A 1189 -46.58 -13.86 -31.64
N PRO A 1190 -46.17 -13.99 -32.92
CA PRO A 1190 -45.34 -12.99 -33.58
C PRO A 1190 -46.04 -12.30 -34.77
N GLU A 1191 -45.26 -11.45 -35.46
CA GLU A 1191 -45.59 -10.75 -36.71
C GLU A 1191 -46.66 -9.63 -36.54
N GLY A 1192 -46.60 -8.50 -37.26
CA GLY A 1192 -45.56 -7.99 -38.16
C GLY A 1192 -46.06 -6.70 -38.84
N GLY A 1193 -45.15 -5.81 -39.27
CA GLY A 1193 -45.52 -4.66 -40.11
C GLY A 1193 -45.00 -3.28 -39.66
N SER A 1194 -44.46 -2.56 -40.63
CA SER A 1194 -44.44 -1.08 -40.74
C SER A 1194 -45.49 -0.70 -41.81
N PRO A 1195 -45.79 0.57 -42.19
CA PRO A 1195 -45.15 1.84 -41.79
C PRO A 1195 -46.06 3.09 -41.61
N ARG A 1196 -45.41 4.23 -41.28
CA ARG A 1196 -45.63 5.62 -41.82
C ARG A 1196 -46.89 6.48 -41.55
N ASP A 1197 -46.58 7.79 -41.48
CA ASP A 1197 -47.29 9.02 -41.88
C ASP A 1197 -48.63 9.42 -41.20
N GLY A 1198 -48.81 10.73 -40.89
CA GLY A 1198 -49.99 11.21 -40.11
C GLY A 1198 -50.42 12.71 -40.11
N ARG A 1199 -49.54 13.67 -40.42
CA ARG A 1199 -49.84 15.15 -40.60
C ARG A 1199 -50.33 15.94 -39.35
N GLY A 1200 -50.37 17.28 -39.48
CA GLY A 1200 -50.80 18.29 -38.47
C GLY A 1200 -52.28 18.74 -38.65
N PRO A 1201 -52.67 20.03 -38.44
CA PRO A 1201 -51.89 21.26 -38.73
C PRO A 1201 -52.10 22.51 -37.80
N GLU A 1202 -51.40 23.62 -38.15
CA GLU A 1202 -51.80 25.06 -38.13
C GLU A 1202 -52.19 25.89 -36.87
N GLY A 1203 -51.75 27.17 -36.89
CA GLY A 1203 -52.39 28.33 -36.24
C GLY A 1203 -51.48 29.22 -35.35
N GLY A 1204 -51.48 30.56 -35.50
CA GLY A 1204 -50.89 31.45 -34.47
C GLY A 1204 -50.65 32.95 -34.76
N ALA A 1205 -49.83 33.28 -35.76
CA ALA A 1205 -49.39 34.64 -36.19
C ALA A 1205 -48.45 35.46 -35.24
N PRO A 1206 -47.68 36.45 -35.76
CA PRO A 1206 -46.66 37.21 -35.01
C PRO A 1206 -46.79 38.76 -35.06
N ARG A 1207 -45.90 39.45 -34.33
CA ARG A 1207 -45.36 40.82 -34.52
C ARG A 1207 -44.11 40.97 -33.63
N ASP A 1208 -43.17 41.90 -33.77
CA ASP A 1208 -42.56 42.71 -34.87
C ASP A 1208 -41.22 43.24 -34.26
N GLY A 1209 -40.17 43.67 -34.96
CA GLY A 1209 -39.89 43.86 -36.39
C GLY A 1209 -38.45 44.39 -36.58
N GLY A 1210 -38.05 44.84 -37.77
CA GLY A 1210 -36.73 45.46 -37.99
C GLY A 1210 -36.54 46.07 -39.38
N GLY A 1211 -35.66 47.07 -39.52
CA GLY A 1211 -35.33 47.71 -40.80
C GLY A 1211 -34.60 49.07 -40.64
N PRO A 1212 -33.89 49.58 -41.68
CA PRO A 1212 -32.96 50.73 -41.58
C PRO A 1212 -33.31 51.92 -42.50
N HIS A 1213 -32.54 53.03 -42.44
CA HIS A 1213 -32.26 53.96 -43.57
C HIS A 1213 -31.05 54.89 -43.26
N GLY A 1214 -30.44 55.51 -44.28
CA GLY A 1214 -29.45 56.61 -44.17
C GLY A 1214 -30.07 57.98 -44.54
N GLY A 1215 -29.35 59.09 -44.77
CA GLY A 1215 -27.90 59.42 -44.75
C GLY A 1215 -27.66 60.77 -45.49
N ALA A 1216 -26.60 61.55 -45.17
CA ALA A 1216 -26.30 62.84 -45.84
C ALA A 1216 -24.82 63.34 -45.63
N PRO A 1217 -24.27 64.24 -46.48
CA PRO A 1217 -22.88 64.76 -46.40
C PRO A 1217 -22.74 66.30 -46.22
N HIS A 1218 -21.56 66.82 -45.81
CA HIS A 1218 -20.83 67.96 -46.43
C HIS A 1218 -19.59 68.46 -45.63
N GLY A 1219 -18.46 68.65 -46.34
CA GLY A 1219 -17.53 69.82 -46.32
C GLY A 1219 -16.84 70.35 -45.03
N GLY A 1220 -15.49 70.47 -45.07
CA GLY A 1220 -14.68 71.31 -44.16
C GLY A 1220 -13.18 70.99 -44.20
N ALA A 1221 -12.31 72.01 -44.28
CA ALA A 1221 -10.82 71.95 -44.33
C ALA A 1221 -10.24 73.20 -43.60
N PRO A 1222 -8.95 73.63 -43.66
CA PRO A 1222 -7.75 73.09 -44.34
C PRO A 1222 -6.38 73.25 -43.57
N GLN A 1223 -5.24 72.82 -44.17
CA GLN A 1223 -3.89 73.46 -44.17
C GLN A 1223 -3.10 73.75 -42.84
N ASP A 1224 -1.78 74.05 -42.80
CA ASP A 1224 -0.62 73.75 -43.69
C ASP A 1224 0.75 73.85 -42.93
N ASP A 1225 1.77 73.19 -43.49
CA ASP A 1225 3.21 73.54 -43.62
C ASP A 1225 4.15 74.04 -42.47
N SER A 1226 5.46 73.80 -42.70
CA SER A 1226 6.69 74.53 -42.26
C SER A 1226 7.37 74.30 -40.89
N GLY A 1227 8.71 74.34 -40.92
CA GLY A 1227 9.65 74.57 -39.77
C GLY A 1227 10.33 75.95 -39.92
N PRO A 1228 11.66 76.16 -39.68
CA PRO A 1228 12.72 75.27 -39.13
C PRO A 1228 13.72 75.98 -38.16
N GLN A 1229 14.85 75.33 -37.79
CA GLN A 1229 16.11 75.89 -37.22
C GLN A 1229 16.07 76.55 -35.80
N GLY A 1230 17.11 76.50 -34.95
CA GLY A 1230 18.33 75.65 -34.94
C GLY A 1230 19.46 76.12 -33.98
N ASN A 1231 20.48 75.25 -33.82
CA ASN A 1231 21.92 75.55 -33.57
C ASN A 1231 22.57 75.52 -32.14
N HIS A 1232 23.81 75.00 -32.12
CA HIS A 1232 24.91 74.96 -31.12
C HIS A 1232 24.79 74.21 -29.75
N GLY A 1233 25.95 73.69 -29.29
CA GLY A 1233 26.19 72.91 -28.04
C GLY A 1233 27.21 73.60 -27.12
N PRO A 1234 28.25 72.94 -26.50
CA PRO A 1234 28.80 71.59 -26.77
C PRO A 1234 29.23 70.74 -25.52
N GLN A 1235 29.85 69.56 -25.77
CA GLN A 1235 30.59 68.67 -24.83
C GLN A 1235 29.77 67.96 -23.72
N GLY A 1236 30.01 66.70 -23.34
CA GLY A 1236 30.88 65.65 -23.92
C GLY A 1236 31.11 64.48 -22.93
N GLY A 1237 31.08 63.22 -23.38
CA GLY A 1237 31.38 62.05 -22.53
C GLY A 1237 30.92 60.69 -23.10
N ARG A 1238 31.79 59.67 -23.03
CA ARG A 1238 31.52 58.26 -23.43
C ARG A 1238 30.83 57.51 -22.25
N GLY A 1239 30.17 56.36 -22.42
CA GLY A 1239 30.08 55.44 -23.56
C GLY A 1239 28.81 54.54 -23.53
N PRO A 1240 28.72 53.47 -24.35
CA PRO A 1240 27.43 53.02 -24.89
C PRO A 1240 26.97 51.58 -24.51
N GLN A 1241 25.64 51.38 -24.64
CA GLN A 1241 24.94 50.12 -24.98
C GLN A 1241 25.08 48.92 -23.98
N GLY A 1242 24.09 48.02 -23.81
CA GLY A 1242 22.90 47.70 -24.61
C GLY A 1242 23.14 46.48 -25.51
N GLY A 1243 22.25 45.49 -25.63
CA GLY A 1243 20.96 45.27 -24.99
C GLY A 1243 19.99 44.52 -25.91
N GLY A 1244 19.12 43.66 -25.35
CA GLY A 1244 18.10 42.90 -26.10
C GLY A 1244 18.54 41.49 -26.52
N GLY A 1245 17.58 40.57 -26.56
CA GLY A 1245 17.76 39.13 -26.79
C GLY A 1245 16.71 38.33 -26.03
#